data_AF-A0A1Z9U9A2-F1
#
_entry.id   AF-A0A1Z9U9A2-F1
#
_cell.length_a   1.000
_cell.length_b   1.000
_cell.length_c   1.000
_cell.angle_alpha   90.00
_cell.angle_beta   90.00
_cell.angle_gamma   90.00
#
_symmetry.space_group_name_H-M   'P 1'
#
loop_
_entity.id
_entity.type
_entity.pdbx_description
1 polymer ?
#
loop_
_entity_poly.entity_id
_entity_poly.type
_entity_poly.pdbx_seq_one_letter_code
_entity_poly.pdbx_strand_id
1 'polypeptide(L)'
;MIAMRFESRKTSLTILLLPFLLSLLSPVVISSAAQDEEPSAVEPWEIWDEDGDYISCEVNGEGDAECEYVFPWGGDEVMQFKEYHSYETMKARMMVLAQENPEIFEFHEGLNGGINARGEETTADTYEGWHYGYSSPWLKITGDVQGGDYNAFNGDNGNYPDRPDVMIVGNHHAREWMSFQVPILFMETVAHYYGGGPVDNDGDGLIDEDPWGDADGDGQVDDDGDCLALEPEWQDSNGDGKPCNPGDFGVDEDFSEVELTNLVDNREIYLIPLLNVDGQKYDREEFCPMPSWESCPSGGWRKNLRNNGIEPLPDPNEQVDEDCDGVDLNRNYQFEWGWPLGATVPLIPGTCTPAEDEQAGITNNDVYTGPYDTTDNDGDGFVNEDNVDGEDDDNDGQTDEDWAGGNSEPETKFIQDMTEMNDDNNDGASEFKATLTYHSYSELVLYPWGHCTGCETTDHDQLVYHGDQMAEMTDYTNMQSSDLYPTTGDFCDWHYGVHGSYCYTMEIGTAFHQHEDDVDHIAVRNNGIAFYMIKIADNPRERADLEMNNIVRNQLIIEPVIPESGDIPVEMCLDNAFAIDLNKQNSHMMYRMVKPSRQQSDYGPKEWFTESWSHTEFSVVKGETCDLLNDSGQGYKVVANLPVGDDENGVLHVKAMIST
;
A
#
# COMPACT_ATOMS: atom_id res chain seq x y z
N MET A 1 62.36 -28.96 -45.59
CA MET A 1 63.82 -29.05 -45.39
C MET A 1 64.01 -29.47 -43.94
N ILE A 2 64.47 -30.72 -43.74
CA ILE A 2 64.86 -31.39 -42.47
C ILE A 2 63.70 -31.53 -41.44
N ALA A 3 62.86 -32.58 -41.44
CA ALA A 3 63.10 -34.03 -41.16
C ALA A 3 63.56 -34.27 -39.70
N MET A 4 63.06 -35.23 -38.90
CA MET A 4 62.31 -36.45 -39.18
C MET A 4 61.84 -37.09 -37.85
N ARG A 5 60.64 -37.71 -37.90
CA ARG A 5 60.21 -39.02 -37.36
C ARG A 5 60.72 -39.54 -36.00
N PHE A 6 59.82 -40.17 -35.25
CA PHE A 6 59.77 -41.61 -34.86
C PHE A 6 58.55 -41.75 -33.89
N GLU A 7 57.73 -42.80 -33.81
CA GLU A 7 57.76 -44.15 -34.33
C GLU A 7 56.36 -44.78 -34.18
N SER A 8 55.99 -45.65 -35.12
CA SER A 8 54.83 -46.53 -35.04
C SER A 8 55.15 -47.74 -34.15
N ARG A 9 54.28 -48.05 -33.17
CA ARG A 9 54.22 -49.37 -32.54
C ARG A 9 52.79 -49.90 -32.53
N LYS A 10 52.51 -50.74 -33.52
CA LYS A 10 51.48 -51.78 -33.47
C LYS A 10 51.88 -52.79 -32.38
N THR A 11 51.08 -52.94 -31.33
CA THR A 11 51.01 -54.17 -30.53
C THR A 11 49.76 -54.18 -29.65
N SER A 12 49.02 -55.28 -29.72
CA SER A 12 47.93 -55.76 -28.84
C SER A 12 46.51 -55.21 -29.03
N LEU A 13 45.95 -55.53 -30.19
CA LEU A 13 44.53 -55.59 -30.50
C LEU A 13 43.90 -56.84 -29.86
N THR A 14 43.72 -56.90 -28.53
CA THR A 14 43.07 -58.09 -27.89
C THR A 14 42.36 -57.89 -26.54
N ILE A 15 42.09 -56.67 -26.04
CA ILE A 15 41.42 -56.48 -24.72
C ILE A 15 40.20 -55.52 -24.74
N LEU A 16 39.66 -55.16 -25.92
CA LEU A 16 38.42 -54.35 -26.01
C LEU A 16 37.39 -54.91 -27.01
N LEU A 17 37.45 -56.22 -27.28
CA LEU A 17 36.49 -56.97 -28.11
C LEU A 17 35.58 -57.88 -27.26
N LEU A 18 35.16 -57.40 -26.08
CA LEU A 18 34.15 -58.06 -25.26
C LEU A 18 32.84 -57.26 -25.00
N PRO A 19 32.76 -55.93 -25.20
CA PRO A 19 31.46 -55.23 -25.09
C PRO A 19 30.71 -55.09 -26.43
N PHE A 20 31.31 -55.40 -27.58
CA PHE A 20 30.68 -55.19 -28.90
C PHE A 20 30.01 -56.43 -29.51
N LEU A 21 29.93 -57.55 -28.78
CA LEU A 21 29.39 -58.84 -29.27
C LEU A 21 28.19 -59.36 -28.46
N LEU A 22 27.63 -58.53 -27.58
CA LEU A 22 26.40 -58.80 -26.83
C LEU A 22 25.18 -58.01 -27.33
N SER A 23 25.29 -57.29 -28.45
CA SER A 23 24.20 -56.47 -29.01
C SER A 23 23.27 -57.18 -30.00
N LEU A 24 23.34 -58.52 -30.11
CA LEU A 24 22.48 -59.29 -31.02
C LEU A 24 21.94 -60.54 -30.33
N LEU A 25 20.82 -60.36 -29.62
CA LEU A 25 19.72 -61.30 -29.33
C LEU A 25 19.26 -61.23 -27.85
N SER A 26 18.20 -60.45 -27.59
CA SER A 26 17.10 -60.79 -26.65
C SER A 26 15.95 -59.77 -26.80
N PRO A 27 14.69 -60.17 -26.48
CA PRO A 27 13.50 -59.77 -27.21
C PRO A 27 12.70 -58.61 -26.59
N VAL A 28 11.86 -58.03 -27.45
CA VAL A 28 10.78 -57.06 -27.22
C VAL A 28 10.21 -57.09 -25.80
N VAL A 29 10.37 -55.97 -25.09
CA VAL A 29 9.37 -55.47 -24.15
C VAL A 29 8.87 -54.16 -24.73
N ILE A 30 7.57 -54.10 -24.97
CA ILE A 30 6.84 -52.90 -25.38
C ILE A 30 6.94 -51.95 -24.18
N SER A 31 7.87 -51.01 -24.22
CA SER A 31 7.68 -49.76 -23.50
C SER A 31 6.73 -48.95 -24.36
N SER A 32 5.50 -48.78 -23.88
CA SER A 32 4.71 -47.61 -24.23
C SER A 32 5.66 -46.41 -24.16
N ALA A 33 5.87 -45.75 -25.30
CA ALA A 33 6.16 -44.34 -25.22
C ALA A 33 4.95 -43.76 -24.48
N ALA A 34 5.11 -43.49 -23.19
CA ALA A 34 4.58 -42.23 -22.73
C ALA A 34 5.26 -41.23 -23.67
N GLN A 35 4.46 -40.59 -24.52
CA GLN A 35 4.76 -39.22 -24.84
C GLN A 35 5.01 -38.60 -23.47
N ASP A 36 6.22 -38.10 -23.22
CA ASP A 36 6.31 -36.96 -22.31
C ASP A 36 5.30 -35.99 -22.93
N GLU A 37 4.15 -35.85 -22.28
CA GLU A 37 3.29 -34.70 -22.50
C GLU A 37 4.26 -33.52 -22.33
N GLU A 38 4.38 -32.69 -23.37
CA GLU A 38 4.76 -31.29 -23.14
C GLU A 38 3.93 -30.81 -21.94
N PRO A 39 4.47 -29.98 -21.04
CA PRO A 39 3.63 -29.33 -20.03
C PRO A 39 2.36 -28.85 -20.74
N SER A 40 1.19 -29.12 -20.15
CA SER A 40 -0.03 -28.55 -20.72
C SER A 40 0.24 -27.07 -20.92
N ALA A 41 0.10 -26.59 -22.15
CA ALA A 41 0.07 -25.16 -22.41
C ALA A 41 -1.14 -24.65 -21.65
N VAL A 42 -0.90 -24.00 -20.53
CA VAL A 42 -1.94 -23.35 -19.76
C VAL A 42 -1.78 -21.86 -19.99
N GLU A 43 -2.74 -21.34 -20.73
CA GLU A 43 -2.85 -19.92 -21.01
C GLU A 43 -3.50 -19.23 -19.79
N PRO A 44 -3.25 -17.92 -19.55
CA PRO A 44 -3.80 -17.19 -18.41
C PRO A 44 -5.30 -17.42 -18.17
N TRP A 45 -6.11 -17.37 -19.23
CA TRP A 45 -7.57 -17.57 -19.16
C TRP A 45 -8.03 -19.01 -18.94
N GLU A 46 -7.11 -19.98 -18.90
CA GLU A 46 -7.41 -21.38 -18.59
C GLU A 46 -7.21 -21.72 -17.10
N ILE A 47 -6.63 -20.81 -16.31
CA ILE A 47 -6.47 -20.93 -14.85
C ILE A 47 -7.17 -19.75 -14.15
N TRP A 48 -6.92 -18.52 -14.62
CA TRP A 48 -7.15 -17.27 -13.87
C TRP A 48 -8.32 -16.43 -14.34
N ASP A 49 -8.99 -16.92 -15.38
CA ASP A 49 -10.10 -16.21 -15.98
C ASP A 49 -11.08 -17.16 -16.67
N GLU A 50 -11.42 -18.28 -16.00
CA GLU A 50 -12.34 -19.28 -16.55
C GLU A 50 -13.69 -18.64 -16.99
N ASP A 51 -14.11 -17.56 -16.31
CA ASP A 51 -15.35 -16.83 -16.57
C ASP A 51 -15.19 -15.61 -17.52
N GLY A 52 -13.96 -15.18 -17.82
CA GLY A 52 -13.68 -14.09 -18.78
C GLY A 52 -13.84 -12.67 -18.21
N ASP A 53 -13.71 -12.52 -16.90
CA ASP A 53 -13.90 -11.31 -16.11
C ASP A 53 -12.60 -10.51 -15.87
N TYR A 54 -11.42 -11.13 -15.90
CA TYR A 54 -10.12 -10.50 -15.54
C TYR A 54 -9.12 -10.32 -16.68
N ILE A 55 -9.22 -11.10 -17.77
CA ILE A 55 -8.27 -11.08 -18.87
C ILE A 55 -9.01 -10.97 -20.20
N SER A 56 -8.74 -9.88 -20.94
CA SER A 56 -9.28 -9.70 -22.28
C SER A 56 -8.20 -9.92 -23.34
N CYS A 57 -8.34 -10.98 -24.12
CA CYS A 57 -7.44 -11.29 -25.22
C CYS A 57 -8.05 -10.98 -26.60
N GLU A 58 -7.37 -10.12 -27.37
CA GLU A 58 -7.66 -9.90 -28.78
C GLU A 58 -6.57 -10.48 -29.69
N VAL A 59 -6.96 -11.13 -30.79
CA VAL A 59 -5.99 -11.61 -31.77
C VAL A 59 -5.66 -10.48 -32.74
N ASN A 60 -4.40 -10.05 -32.72
CA ASN A 60 -3.93 -8.96 -33.57
C ASN A 60 -3.92 -9.35 -35.07
N GLY A 61 -3.60 -8.38 -35.93
CA GLY A 61 -3.58 -8.59 -37.38
C GLY A 61 -2.54 -9.61 -37.88
N GLU A 62 -1.60 -10.01 -37.03
CA GLU A 62 -0.52 -10.95 -37.31
C GLU A 62 -0.84 -12.38 -36.85
N GLY A 63 -1.88 -12.53 -36.02
CA GLY A 63 -2.37 -13.81 -35.52
C GLY A 63 -1.88 -14.16 -34.11
N ASP A 64 -1.23 -13.22 -33.43
CA ASP A 64 -0.78 -13.35 -32.04
C ASP A 64 -1.85 -12.80 -31.10
N ALA A 65 -2.00 -13.40 -29.92
CA ALA A 65 -2.92 -12.92 -28.89
C ALA A 65 -2.27 -11.76 -28.11
N GLU A 66 -2.97 -10.63 -28.03
CA GLU A 66 -2.66 -9.50 -27.16
C GLU A 66 -3.68 -9.54 -26.03
N CYS A 67 -3.21 -9.82 -24.82
CA CYS A 67 -4.04 -9.98 -23.63
C CYS A 67 -3.74 -8.86 -22.65
N GLU A 68 -4.79 -8.29 -22.07
CA GLU A 68 -4.69 -7.20 -21.11
C GLU A 68 -5.54 -7.48 -19.88
N TYR A 69 -5.10 -6.93 -18.75
CA TYR A 69 -5.89 -6.95 -17.53
C TYR A 69 -7.19 -6.17 -17.69
N VAL A 70 -8.26 -6.72 -17.14
CA VAL A 70 -9.57 -6.07 -17.04
C VAL A 70 -10.00 -6.15 -15.61
N PHE A 71 -10.16 -5.01 -14.97
CA PHE A 71 -10.63 -4.98 -13.59
C PHE A 71 -12.14 -5.30 -13.53
N PRO A 72 -12.58 -6.07 -12.51
CA PRO A 72 -13.92 -6.67 -12.46
C PRO A 72 -15.05 -5.64 -12.26
N TRP A 73 -14.73 -4.41 -11.86
CA TRP A 73 -15.70 -3.30 -11.84
C TRP A 73 -16.07 -2.77 -13.25
N GLY A 74 -15.32 -3.16 -14.28
CA GLY A 74 -15.52 -2.73 -15.67
C GLY A 74 -15.40 -1.21 -15.85
N GLY A 75 -15.97 -0.70 -16.95
CA GLY A 75 -16.01 0.75 -17.21
C GLY A 75 -15.35 1.16 -18.51
N ASP A 76 -14.89 2.40 -18.57
CA ASP A 76 -14.09 2.94 -19.67
C ASP A 76 -12.59 2.81 -19.38
N GLU A 77 -11.74 3.26 -20.32
CA GLU A 77 -10.27 3.17 -20.22
C GLU A 77 -9.72 3.82 -18.94
N VAL A 78 -10.35 4.88 -18.44
CA VAL A 78 -9.97 5.53 -17.17
C VAL A 78 -10.26 4.60 -15.97
N MET A 79 -11.43 3.97 -15.94
CA MET A 79 -11.78 2.99 -14.90
C MET A 79 -10.95 1.70 -14.98
N GLN A 80 -10.37 1.43 -16.14
CA GLN A 80 -9.49 0.29 -16.37
C GLN A 80 -8.01 0.66 -16.23
N PHE A 81 -7.69 1.87 -15.75
CA PHE A 81 -6.33 2.36 -15.57
C PHE A 81 -5.47 2.38 -16.85
N LYS A 82 -6.10 2.29 -18.02
CA LYS A 82 -5.47 2.50 -19.33
C LYS A 82 -5.35 3.99 -19.67
N GLU A 83 -5.99 4.86 -18.89
CA GLU A 83 -5.79 6.31 -18.93
C GLU A 83 -5.67 6.88 -17.50
N TYR A 84 -4.90 7.96 -17.36
CA TYR A 84 -4.79 8.67 -16.10
C TYR A 84 -6.11 9.36 -15.69
N HIS A 85 -6.52 9.20 -14.43
CA HIS A 85 -7.59 10.04 -13.88
C HIS A 85 -7.20 11.52 -13.92
N SER A 86 -8.19 12.36 -14.16
CA SER A 86 -8.14 13.79 -13.89
C SER A 86 -8.73 14.06 -12.50
N TYR A 87 -8.47 15.24 -11.93
CA TYR A 87 -9.16 15.69 -10.71
C TYR A 87 -10.68 15.49 -10.79
N GLU A 88 -11.31 15.86 -11.90
CA GLU A 88 -12.77 15.77 -12.07
C GLU A 88 -13.27 14.33 -12.14
N THR A 89 -12.56 13.43 -12.85
CA THR A 89 -12.96 12.01 -12.96
C THR A 89 -12.73 11.27 -11.65
N MET A 90 -11.60 11.49 -10.99
CA MET A 90 -11.30 10.95 -9.66
C MET A 90 -12.34 11.40 -8.64
N LYS A 91 -12.58 12.71 -8.52
CA LYS A 91 -13.55 13.25 -7.56
C LYS A 91 -14.96 12.72 -7.82
N ALA A 92 -15.39 12.69 -9.08
CA ALA A 92 -16.68 12.13 -9.43
C ALA A 92 -16.77 10.65 -9.03
N ARG A 93 -15.69 9.88 -9.19
CA ARG A 93 -15.66 8.47 -8.80
C ARG A 93 -15.71 8.28 -7.29
N MET A 94 -14.94 9.04 -6.52
CA MET A 94 -15.00 9.04 -5.05
C MET A 94 -16.43 9.31 -4.54
N MET A 95 -17.11 10.31 -5.11
CA MET A 95 -18.50 10.63 -4.75
C MET A 95 -19.48 9.49 -5.11
N VAL A 96 -19.27 8.81 -6.24
CA VAL A 96 -20.08 7.66 -6.65
C VAL A 96 -19.87 6.49 -5.68
N LEU A 97 -18.62 6.15 -5.36
CA LEU A 97 -18.29 5.08 -4.42
C LEU A 97 -18.88 5.34 -3.04
N ALA A 98 -18.77 6.57 -2.53
CA ALA A 98 -19.38 6.96 -1.26
C ALA A 98 -20.92 6.88 -1.26
N GLN A 99 -21.55 7.15 -2.42
CA GLN A 99 -22.99 7.01 -2.55
C GLN A 99 -23.43 5.55 -2.66
N GLU A 100 -22.64 4.70 -3.31
CA GLU A 100 -22.95 3.29 -3.56
C GLU A 100 -22.67 2.40 -2.35
N ASN A 101 -21.67 2.76 -1.53
CA ASN A 101 -21.26 2.00 -0.33
C ASN A 101 -21.26 2.89 0.92
N PRO A 102 -22.42 3.47 1.31
CA PRO A 102 -22.53 4.42 2.43
C PRO A 102 -22.27 3.80 3.81
N GLU A 103 -22.14 2.49 3.90
CA GLU A 103 -21.77 1.75 5.11
C GLU A 103 -20.26 1.75 5.39
N ILE A 104 -19.43 2.04 4.38
CA ILE A 104 -17.96 2.07 4.52
C ILE A 104 -17.31 3.37 4.08
N PHE A 105 -17.90 4.13 3.17
CA PHE A 105 -17.31 5.35 2.62
C PHE A 105 -18.04 6.62 3.03
N GLU A 106 -17.28 7.64 3.41
CA GLU A 106 -17.73 9.03 3.52
C GLU A 106 -16.79 9.95 2.73
N PHE A 107 -17.36 10.79 1.87
CA PHE A 107 -16.60 11.70 1.00
C PHE A 107 -16.54 13.11 1.56
N HIS A 108 -15.34 13.70 1.51
CA HIS A 108 -15.05 15.03 2.03
C HIS A 108 -14.15 15.84 1.09
N GLU A 109 -14.13 17.16 1.30
CA GLU A 109 -13.21 18.08 0.65
C GLU A 109 -12.70 19.08 1.69
N GLY A 110 -11.37 19.16 1.87
CA GLY A 110 -10.76 19.94 2.94
C GLY A 110 -11.30 19.54 4.33
N LEU A 111 -11.33 20.49 5.27
CA LEU A 111 -11.91 20.31 6.60
C LEU A 111 -12.93 21.43 6.87
N ASN A 112 -13.86 21.22 7.80
CA ASN A 112 -14.79 22.29 8.21
C ASN A 112 -14.06 23.48 8.86
N GLY A 113 -12.97 23.19 9.58
CA GLY A 113 -12.21 24.16 10.37
C GLY A 113 -12.88 24.51 11.71
N GLY A 114 -12.23 25.39 12.46
CA GLY A 114 -12.62 25.74 13.82
C GLY A 114 -11.44 26.30 14.59
N ILE A 115 -11.37 26.01 15.89
CA ILE A 115 -10.14 26.27 16.64
C ILE A 115 -9.33 24.97 16.64
N ASN A 116 -8.14 24.98 16.06
CA ASN A 116 -7.27 23.79 16.03
C ASN A 116 -6.57 23.56 17.38
N ALA A 117 -5.81 22.47 17.50
CA ALA A 117 -5.09 22.07 18.72
C ALA A 117 -4.12 23.16 19.22
N ARG A 118 -3.61 23.96 18.28
CA ARG A 118 -2.67 25.07 18.49
C ARG A 118 -3.37 26.39 18.87
N GLY A 119 -4.70 26.42 18.91
CA GLY A 119 -5.50 27.59 19.30
C GLY A 119 -5.75 28.60 18.17
N GLU A 120 -5.43 28.24 16.93
CA GLU A 120 -5.61 29.07 15.74
C GLU A 120 -7.03 28.91 15.19
N GLU A 121 -7.63 30.00 14.72
CA GLU A 121 -8.96 29.98 14.10
C GLU A 121 -8.83 29.73 12.59
N THR A 122 -9.38 28.60 12.12
CA THR A 122 -9.45 28.19 10.72
C THR A 122 -10.89 28.09 10.23
N THR A 123 -11.07 28.09 8.92
CA THR A 123 -12.36 27.91 8.24
C THR A 123 -12.19 26.96 7.06
N ALA A 124 -13.28 26.48 6.45
CA ALA A 124 -13.19 25.69 5.21
C ALA A 124 -12.32 26.36 4.13
N ASP A 125 -12.47 27.67 3.92
CA ASP A 125 -11.65 28.46 2.98
C ASP A 125 -10.13 28.45 3.29
N THR A 126 -9.71 28.02 4.49
CA THR A 126 -8.28 27.92 4.87
C THR A 126 -7.56 26.82 4.09
N TYR A 127 -8.29 25.80 3.65
CA TYR A 127 -7.74 24.61 2.99
C TYR A 127 -7.98 24.62 1.47
N GLU A 128 -8.42 25.75 0.91
CA GLU A 128 -8.55 25.91 -0.54
C GLU A 128 -7.18 26.28 -1.15
N GLY A 129 -6.82 25.62 -2.27
CA GLY A 129 -5.60 25.91 -3.02
C GLY A 129 -5.51 27.36 -3.52
N TRP A 130 -4.29 27.85 -3.72
CA TRP A 130 -4.02 29.27 -4.00
C TRP A 130 -4.56 29.79 -5.34
N HIS A 131 -4.67 28.96 -6.36
CA HIS A 131 -4.92 29.38 -7.74
C HIS A 131 -6.31 28.99 -8.23
N TYR A 132 -6.69 27.71 -8.13
CA TYR A 132 -8.01 27.26 -8.57
C TYR A 132 -9.04 27.22 -7.44
N GLY A 133 -8.60 27.34 -6.18
CA GLY A 133 -9.49 27.39 -5.01
C GLY A 133 -10.17 26.06 -4.71
N TYR A 134 -9.55 24.94 -5.08
CA TYR A 134 -10.04 23.62 -4.73
C TYR A 134 -9.39 23.15 -3.43
N SER A 135 -10.19 22.59 -2.52
CA SER A 135 -9.65 21.81 -1.39
C SER A 135 -9.33 20.39 -1.84
N SER A 136 -8.38 19.75 -1.16
CA SER A 136 -8.02 18.36 -1.42
C SER A 136 -9.20 17.43 -1.08
N PRO A 137 -9.64 16.56 -2.03
CA PRO A 137 -10.68 15.58 -1.78
C PRO A 137 -10.12 14.38 -1.00
N TRP A 138 -10.92 13.81 -0.10
CA TRP A 138 -10.53 12.63 0.67
C TRP A 138 -11.73 11.73 1.02
N LEU A 139 -11.45 10.48 1.33
CA LEU A 139 -12.42 9.48 1.78
C LEU A 139 -12.08 9.03 3.21
N LYS A 140 -13.07 9.04 4.09
CA LYS A 140 -13.06 8.21 5.30
C LYS A 140 -13.54 6.81 4.91
N ILE A 141 -12.75 5.80 5.23
CA ILE A 141 -13.08 4.39 4.96
C ILE A 141 -13.02 3.60 6.26
N THR A 142 -14.17 3.11 6.73
CA THR A 142 -14.26 2.27 7.93
C THR A 142 -15.60 1.54 8.00
N GLY A 143 -15.65 0.33 8.58
CA GLY A 143 -16.90 -0.39 8.77
C GLY A 143 -17.87 0.36 9.68
N ASP A 144 -19.10 0.62 9.24
CA ASP A 144 -20.08 1.49 9.92
C ASP A 144 -19.65 2.97 9.95
N VAL A 145 -19.15 3.50 8.83
CA VAL A 145 -18.64 4.89 8.72
C VAL A 145 -19.64 5.97 9.20
N GLN A 146 -20.94 5.71 9.13
CA GLN A 146 -21.98 6.66 9.60
C GLN A 146 -22.23 6.57 11.12
N GLY A 147 -21.57 5.64 11.80
CA GLY A 147 -21.54 5.48 13.24
C GLY A 147 -20.45 6.32 13.89
N GLY A 148 -19.84 5.79 14.95
CA GLY A 148 -18.79 6.47 15.71
C GLY A 148 -19.23 7.81 16.33
N ASP A 149 -18.24 8.56 16.81
CA ASP A 149 -18.39 9.96 17.18
C ASP A 149 -18.17 10.86 15.95
N TYR A 150 -18.76 12.06 15.98
CA TYR A 150 -18.62 13.05 14.91
C TYR A 150 -17.54 14.07 15.29
N ASN A 151 -16.49 14.18 14.46
CA ASN A 151 -15.48 15.22 14.63
C ASN A 151 -15.93 16.48 13.88
N ALA A 152 -16.27 17.52 14.64
CA ALA A 152 -16.82 18.75 14.06
C ALA A 152 -15.79 19.58 13.29
N PHE A 153 -14.50 19.48 13.66
CA PHE A 153 -13.42 20.22 13.01
C PHE A 153 -13.11 19.61 11.65
N ASN A 154 -12.93 18.29 11.60
CA ASN A 154 -12.67 17.55 10.36
C ASN A 154 -13.93 17.49 9.49
N GLY A 155 -15.07 17.24 10.12
CA GLY A 155 -16.37 17.16 9.45
C GLY A 155 -16.80 15.76 9.05
N ASP A 156 -16.26 14.74 9.70
CA ASP A 156 -16.43 13.32 9.43
C ASP A 156 -17.11 12.55 10.58
N ASN A 157 -17.71 11.42 10.22
CA ASN A 157 -18.24 10.42 11.13
C ASN A 157 -17.33 9.19 11.16
N GLY A 158 -17.71 8.18 11.93
CA GLY A 158 -16.99 6.91 11.97
C GLY A 158 -15.66 7.00 12.70
N ASN A 159 -15.62 7.82 13.74
CA ASN A 159 -14.49 7.98 14.65
C ASN A 159 -14.70 7.12 15.90
N TYR A 160 -13.87 6.11 16.11
CA TYR A 160 -13.97 5.06 17.11
C TYR A 160 -12.66 4.98 17.92
N PRO A 161 -12.71 5.26 19.24
CA PRO A 161 -11.50 5.27 20.09
C PRO A 161 -10.75 3.93 20.21
N ASP A 162 -11.36 2.83 19.76
CA ASP A 162 -10.79 1.48 19.78
C ASP A 162 -10.30 0.98 18.41
N ARG A 163 -10.40 1.82 17.36
CA ARG A 163 -9.87 1.53 16.03
C ARG A 163 -8.62 2.35 15.76
N PRO A 164 -7.53 1.73 15.33
CA PRO A 164 -6.34 2.44 14.93
C PRO A 164 -6.49 3.10 13.55
N ASP A 165 -5.83 4.25 13.40
CA ASP A 165 -5.98 5.09 12.23
C ASP A 165 -4.76 5.02 11.32
N VAL A 166 -5.00 5.18 10.03
CA VAL A 166 -3.98 5.19 8.99
C VAL A 166 -4.28 6.28 7.97
N MET A 167 -3.28 7.08 7.64
CA MET A 167 -3.36 8.10 6.61
C MET A 167 -2.60 7.65 5.37
N ILE A 168 -3.25 7.73 4.21
CA ILE A 168 -2.66 7.40 2.91
C ILE A 168 -2.83 8.63 2.02
N VAL A 169 -1.71 9.21 1.61
CA VAL A 169 -1.67 10.46 0.84
C VAL A 169 -1.00 10.22 -0.49
N GLY A 170 -1.52 10.85 -1.54
CA GLY A 170 -0.88 10.91 -2.85
C GLY A 170 -0.68 12.35 -3.31
N ASN A 171 0.28 12.53 -4.22
CA ASN A 171 0.46 13.75 -5.01
C ASN A 171 0.82 14.99 -4.17
N HIS A 172 1.85 14.90 -3.33
CA HIS A 172 2.52 16.10 -2.84
C HIS A 172 3.16 16.89 -3.99
N HIS A 173 3.71 16.20 -4.99
CA HIS A 173 4.23 16.84 -6.19
C HIS A 173 3.34 16.60 -7.41
N ALA A 174 3.04 17.69 -8.12
CA ALA A 174 2.03 17.73 -9.17
C ALA A 174 2.24 16.73 -10.32
N ARG A 175 3.46 16.64 -10.86
CA ARG A 175 3.85 15.76 -11.98
C ARG A 175 3.83 14.26 -11.68
N GLU A 176 3.64 13.86 -10.44
CA GLU A 176 3.79 12.46 -10.02
C GLU A 176 2.47 11.71 -10.23
N TRP A 177 2.13 11.37 -11.47
CA TRP A 177 0.74 10.97 -11.76
C TRP A 177 0.38 9.57 -11.23
N MET A 178 1.35 8.65 -11.12
CA MET A 178 1.09 7.35 -10.50
C MET A 178 0.75 7.48 -9.00
N SER A 179 1.20 8.55 -8.33
CA SER A 179 1.01 8.68 -6.89
C SER A 179 -0.44 8.88 -6.47
N PHE A 180 -1.31 9.36 -7.37
CA PHE A 180 -2.75 9.45 -7.10
C PHE A 180 -3.53 8.31 -7.78
N GLN A 181 -2.97 7.65 -8.79
CA GLN A 181 -3.60 6.49 -9.43
C GLN A 181 -3.63 5.27 -8.52
N VAL A 182 -2.54 4.96 -7.82
CA VAL A 182 -2.50 3.82 -6.88
C VAL A 182 -3.57 3.96 -5.78
N PRO A 183 -3.72 5.12 -5.10
CA PRO A 183 -4.84 5.36 -4.19
C PRO A 183 -6.24 5.16 -4.80
N ILE A 184 -6.41 5.50 -6.09
CA ILE A 184 -7.69 5.30 -6.79
C ILE A 184 -7.96 3.81 -7.02
N LEU A 185 -6.94 3.03 -7.40
CA LEU A 185 -7.08 1.58 -7.52
C LEU A 185 -7.47 0.96 -6.18
N PHE A 186 -6.79 1.36 -5.11
CA PHE A 186 -7.08 0.90 -3.76
C PHE A 186 -8.56 1.12 -3.36
N MET A 187 -9.14 2.30 -3.62
CA MET A 187 -10.55 2.54 -3.28
C MET A 187 -11.53 1.72 -4.14
N GLU A 188 -11.18 1.42 -5.40
CA GLU A 188 -11.98 0.50 -6.24
C GLU A 188 -11.93 -0.92 -5.71
N THR A 189 -10.73 -1.41 -5.34
CA THR A 189 -10.53 -2.72 -4.72
C THR A 189 -11.37 -2.84 -3.44
N VAL A 190 -11.29 -1.85 -2.54
CA VAL A 190 -12.10 -1.87 -1.32
C VAL A 190 -13.60 -1.87 -1.64
N ALA A 191 -14.05 -1.02 -2.57
CA ALA A 191 -15.46 -0.94 -2.95
C ALA A 191 -16.00 -2.25 -3.54
N HIS A 192 -15.19 -2.94 -4.34
CA HIS A 192 -15.61 -4.15 -5.04
C HIS A 192 -15.67 -5.36 -4.10
N TYR A 193 -14.65 -5.55 -3.28
CA TYR A 193 -14.44 -6.79 -2.52
C TYR A 193 -14.94 -6.73 -1.07
N TYR A 194 -15.22 -5.54 -0.52
CA TYR A 194 -15.69 -5.42 0.86
C TYR A 194 -17.00 -6.19 1.11
N GLY A 195 -17.02 -6.99 2.19
CA GLY A 195 -18.16 -7.81 2.56
C GLY A 195 -18.30 -9.11 1.76
N GLY A 196 -17.35 -9.38 0.83
CA GLY A 196 -17.17 -10.64 0.15
C GLY A 196 -17.02 -11.83 1.12
N GLY A 197 -17.43 -13.02 0.65
CA GLY A 197 -16.91 -14.25 1.24
C GLY A 197 -15.53 -14.55 0.64
N PRO A 198 -14.84 -15.60 1.10
CA PRO A 198 -13.72 -16.14 0.33
C PRO A 198 -14.24 -16.49 -1.06
N VAL A 199 -13.66 -15.89 -2.09
CA VAL A 199 -13.96 -16.16 -3.50
C VAL A 199 -12.77 -16.89 -4.10
N ASP A 200 -13.05 -17.75 -5.05
CA ASP A 200 -12.08 -18.30 -5.99
C ASP A 200 -11.91 -17.19 -7.04
N ASN A 201 -11.09 -16.20 -6.71
CA ASN A 201 -11.13 -14.91 -7.39
C ASN A 201 -10.34 -14.92 -8.71
N ASP A 202 -9.41 -15.88 -8.83
CA ASP A 202 -8.68 -16.27 -10.03
C ASP A 202 -9.39 -17.43 -10.76
N GLY A 203 -10.20 -18.25 -10.09
CA GLY A 203 -11.03 -19.26 -10.77
C GLY A 203 -10.33 -20.59 -11.03
N ASP A 204 -9.25 -20.88 -10.31
CA ASP A 204 -8.52 -22.15 -10.37
C ASP A 204 -9.29 -23.30 -9.68
N GLY A 205 -10.38 -22.99 -8.99
CA GLY A 205 -11.25 -23.92 -8.29
C GLY A 205 -10.93 -24.11 -6.81
N LEU A 206 -9.97 -23.34 -6.29
CA LEU A 206 -9.54 -23.29 -4.91
C LEU A 206 -9.95 -21.93 -4.29
N ILE A 207 -9.45 -21.66 -3.09
CA ILE A 207 -9.74 -20.42 -2.32
C ILE A 207 -8.46 -20.16 -1.51
N ASP A 208 -7.32 -20.48 -2.10
CA ASP A 208 -5.98 -20.33 -1.53
C ASP A 208 -5.41 -19.01 -1.98
N GLU A 209 -5.96 -17.98 -1.34
CA GLU A 209 -5.61 -16.57 -1.50
C GLU A 209 -4.08 -16.33 -1.49
N ASP A 210 -3.54 -15.76 -2.58
CA ASP A 210 -2.21 -15.15 -2.70
C ASP A 210 -2.12 -13.85 -1.89
N PRO A 211 -1.45 -13.87 -0.71
CA PRO A 211 -1.25 -12.66 0.06
C PRO A 211 -0.18 -11.79 -0.60
N TRP A 212 -0.31 -10.46 -0.51
CA TRP A 212 0.76 -9.59 -1.00
C TRP A 212 2.14 -9.90 -0.38
N GLY A 213 3.13 -10.19 -1.24
CA GLY A 213 4.52 -10.52 -0.86
C GLY A 213 4.82 -12.02 -0.81
N ASP A 214 5.95 -12.40 -0.21
CA ASP A 214 6.38 -13.81 -0.10
C ASP A 214 5.99 -14.36 1.29
N ALA A 215 4.75 -14.83 1.45
CA ALA A 215 4.26 -15.25 2.76
C ALA A 215 4.82 -16.60 3.22
N ASP A 216 5.24 -17.46 2.29
CA ASP A 216 5.83 -18.77 2.62
C ASP A 216 7.36 -18.72 2.84
N GLY A 217 8.01 -17.63 2.40
CA GLY A 217 9.42 -17.31 2.57
C GLY A 217 10.36 -18.09 1.66
N ASP A 218 9.88 -18.59 0.51
CA ASP A 218 10.68 -19.35 -0.45
C ASP A 218 11.49 -18.49 -1.43
N GLY A 219 11.22 -17.18 -1.45
CA GLY A 219 11.83 -16.19 -2.32
C GLY A 219 11.07 -15.94 -3.63
N GLN A 220 9.83 -16.40 -3.75
CA GLN A 220 8.88 -16.12 -4.83
C GLN A 220 7.62 -15.50 -4.21
N VAL A 221 7.03 -14.53 -4.90
CA VAL A 221 5.82 -13.84 -4.42
C VAL A 221 4.52 -14.48 -4.93
N ASP A 222 4.64 -15.49 -5.78
CA ASP A 222 3.53 -16.30 -6.30
C ASP A 222 3.33 -17.49 -5.34
N ASP A 223 2.61 -17.26 -4.24
CA ASP A 223 2.48 -18.22 -3.13
C ASP A 223 1.53 -19.40 -3.48
N ASP A 224 0.55 -19.18 -4.35
CA ASP A 224 -0.39 -20.22 -4.82
C ASP A 224 0.14 -20.99 -6.06
N GLY A 225 1.12 -20.41 -6.76
CA GLY A 225 1.85 -21.02 -7.87
C GLY A 225 1.13 -20.90 -9.20
N ASP A 226 0.15 -20.02 -9.30
CA ASP A 226 -0.69 -19.84 -10.47
C ASP A 226 0.15 -19.31 -11.66
N CYS A 227 1.05 -18.35 -11.43
CA CYS A 227 1.92 -17.74 -12.43
C CYS A 227 3.00 -18.72 -12.85
N LEU A 228 3.56 -19.43 -11.89
CA LEU A 228 4.53 -20.49 -12.13
C LEU A 228 3.92 -21.64 -12.93
N ALA A 229 2.59 -21.82 -12.93
CA ALA A 229 1.89 -22.82 -13.74
C ALA A 229 1.71 -22.42 -15.21
N LEU A 230 1.81 -21.14 -15.56
CA LEU A 230 1.71 -20.66 -16.94
C LEU A 230 2.81 -21.16 -17.87
N GLU A 231 2.54 -21.03 -19.17
CA GLU A 231 3.61 -21.06 -20.17
C GLU A 231 4.62 -19.90 -19.99
N PRO A 232 5.93 -20.12 -20.18
CA PRO A 232 6.98 -19.11 -19.91
C PRO A 232 6.88 -17.80 -20.71
N GLU A 233 6.04 -17.75 -21.74
CA GLU A 233 5.79 -16.52 -22.52
C GLU A 233 4.77 -15.58 -21.86
N TRP A 234 4.03 -16.06 -20.86
CA TRP A 234 3.03 -15.28 -20.11
C TRP A 234 3.49 -14.90 -18.70
N GLN A 235 4.57 -15.51 -18.21
CA GLN A 235 5.08 -15.30 -16.85
C GLN A 235 5.69 -13.90 -16.63
N ASP A 236 6.08 -13.18 -17.68
CA ASP A 236 6.65 -11.82 -17.62
C ASP A 236 5.69 -10.90 -18.39
N SER A 237 4.46 -10.78 -17.89
CA SER A 237 3.35 -10.15 -18.61
C SER A 237 3.51 -8.64 -18.70
N ASN A 238 4.18 -8.04 -17.72
CA ASN A 238 4.53 -6.61 -17.72
C ASN A 238 5.85 -6.31 -18.47
N GLY A 239 6.62 -7.35 -18.85
CA GLY A 239 7.83 -7.23 -19.66
C GLY A 239 9.04 -6.59 -18.95
N ASP A 240 9.07 -6.60 -17.62
CA ASP A 240 10.19 -6.08 -16.82
C ASP A 240 11.42 -7.02 -16.80
N GLY A 241 11.24 -8.25 -17.29
CA GLY A 241 12.28 -9.27 -17.41
C GLY A 241 12.45 -10.16 -16.16
N LYS A 242 11.53 -10.08 -15.20
CA LYS A 242 11.46 -10.93 -14.01
C LYS A 242 10.13 -11.70 -14.03
N PRO A 243 10.13 -12.97 -14.45
CA PRO A 243 8.89 -13.75 -14.53
C PRO A 243 8.31 -14.03 -13.14
N CYS A 244 6.98 -13.94 -13.02
CA CYS A 244 6.18 -14.17 -11.82
C CYS A 244 6.65 -13.31 -10.65
N ASN A 245 6.70 -12.01 -10.91
CA ASN A 245 7.12 -10.98 -9.98
C ASN A 245 5.97 -9.97 -9.81
N PRO A 246 5.98 -9.08 -8.80
CA PRO A 246 4.84 -8.22 -8.52
C PRO A 246 4.36 -7.41 -9.74
N GLY A 247 3.05 -7.52 -10.03
CA GLY A 247 2.39 -6.90 -11.18
C GLY A 247 2.42 -7.70 -12.49
N ASP A 248 3.00 -8.90 -12.50
CA ASP A 248 2.69 -9.92 -13.51
C ASP A 248 1.32 -10.53 -13.26
N PHE A 249 0.75 -11.16 -14.28
CA PHE A 249 -0.54 -11.82 -14.14
C PHE A 249 -0.45 -12.99 -13.15
N GLY A 250 -1.53 -13.19 -12.39
CA GLY A 250 -1.60 -14.20 -11.33
C GLY A 250 -0.90 -13.80 -10.03
N VAL A 251 0.03 -12.83 -10.09
CA VAL A 251 0.75 -12.36 -8.90
C VAL A 251 0.00 -11.20 -8.22
N ASP A 252 -0.21 -11.27 -6.91
CA ASP A 252 -0.86 -10.23 -6.09
C ASP A 252 -2.34 -9.95 -6.46
N GLU A 253 -2.98 -10.89 -7.15
CA GLU A 253 -4.37 -10.79 -7.65
C GLU A 253 -5.38 -11.53 -6.75
N ASP A 254 -4.97 -12.63 -6.07
CA ASP A 254 -5.83 -13.43 -5.19
C ASP A 254 -5.75 -13.07 -3.69
N PHE A 255 -5.91 -11.78 -3.35
CA PHE A 255 -5.87 -11.39 -1.93
C PHE A 255 -7.15 -11.72 -1.16
N SER A 256 -7.00 -12.07 0.12
CA SER A 256 -8.14 -12.40 0.99
C SER A 256 -9.15 -11.26 1.20
N GLU A 257 -10.37 -11.38 0.65
CA GLU A 257 -11.44 -10.40 0.89
C GLU A 257 -11.92 -10.42 2.34
N VAL A 258 -11.73 -11.56 3.01
CA VAL A 258 -11.99 -11.69 4.44
C VAL A 258 -10.99 -10.85 5.22
N GLU A 259 -9.70 -10.86 4.85
CA GLU A 259 -8.70 -9.96 5.45
C GLU A 259 -9.03 -8.51 5.13
N LEU A 260 -9.30 -8.16 3.88
CA LEU A 260 -9.72 -6.81 3.46
C LEU A 260 -10.90 -6.31 4.28
N THR A 261 -11.96 -7.11 4.41
CA THR A 261 -13.15 -6.76 5.20
C THR A 261 -12.78 -6.55 6.68
N ASN A 262 -11.90 -7.40 7.24
CA ASN A 262 -11.45 -7.22 8.62
C ASN A 262 -10.63 -5.94 8.80
N LEU A 263 -9.78 -5.60 7.83
CA LEU A 263 -8.99 -4.37 7.85
C LEU A 263 -9.93 -3.16 7.89
N VAL A 264 -10.91 -3.09 6.99
CA VAL A 264 -11.90 -2.00 6.96
C VAL A 264 -12.77 -1.95 8.24
N ASP A 265 -13.18 -3.11 8.77
CA ASP A 265 -14.02 -3.19 9.98
C ASP A 265 -13.29 -2.77 11.28
N ASN A 266 -11.96 -2.80 11.29
CA ASN A 266 -11.15 -2.60 12.50
C ASN A 266 -10.12 -1.47 12.36
N ARG A 267 -10.24 -0.62 11.34
CA ARG A 267 -9.36 0.52 11.09
C ARG A 267 -10.15 1.71 10.62
N GLU A 268 -9.53 2.86 10.74
CA GLU A 268 -10.02 4.11 10.19
C GLU A 268 -9.03 4.62 9.17
N ILE A 269 -9.43 4.58 7.91
CA ILE A 269 -8.54 4.85 6.79
C ILE A 269 -8.90 6.23 6.25
N TYR A 270 -7.91 7.11 6.27
CA TYR A 270 -7.99 8.45 5.72
C TYR A 270 -7.23 8.45 4.39
N LEU A 271 -7.99 8.32 3.30
CA LEU A 271 -7.43 8.26 1.94
C LEU A 271 -7.52 9.63 1.27
N ILE A 272 -6.38 10.24 0.97
CA ILE A 272 -6.24 11.52 0.28
C ILE A 272 -5.49 11.29 -1.04
N PRO A 273 -6.17 10.89 -2.12
CA PRO A 273 -5.49 10.54 -3.37
C PRO A 273 -4.70 11.71 -3.99
N LEU A 274 -5.21 12.93 -3.86
CA LEU A 274 -4.67 14.11 -4.52
C LEU A 274 -4.55 15.29 -3.56
N LEU A 275 -3.39 15.44 -2.94
CA LEU A 275 -3.10 16.55 -2.04
C LEU A 275 -2.96 17.86 -2.83
N ASN A 276 -2.07 17.90 -3.83
CA ASN A 276 -1.76 19.09 -4.63
C ASN A 276 -2.68 19.24 -5.86
N VAL A 277 -3.98 19.48 -5.61
CA VAL A 277 -5.00 19.62 -6.66
C VAL A 277 -4.63 20.70 -7.68
N ASP A 278 -4.18 21.85 -7.17
CA ASP A 278 -3.86 23.01 -8.00
C ASP A 278 -2.67 22.72 -8.93
N GLY A 279 -1.58 22.22 -8.37
CA GLY A 279 -0.39 21.88 -9.13
C GLY A 279 -0.66 20.78 -10.15
N GLN A 280 -1.34 19.70 -9.79
CA GLN A 280 -1.59 18.59 -10.70
C GLN A 280 -2.48 19.00 -11.88
N LYS A 281 -3.51 19.82 -11.61
CA LYS A 281 -4.37 20.36 -12.66
C LYS A 281 -3.57 21.22 -13.64
N TYR A 282 -2.71 22.10 -13.14
CA TYR A 282 -1.85 22.95 -13.97
C TYR A 282 -0.83 22.13 -14.77
N ASP A 283 -0.21 21.14 -14.14
CA ASP A 283 0.73 20.23 -14.81
C ASP A 283 0.07 19.55 -16.02
N ARG A 284 -1.09 18.92 -15.77
CA ARG A 284 -1.81 18.14 -16.78
C ARG A 284 -2.49 18.97 -17.86
N GLU A 285 -2.98 20.17 -17.55
CA GLU A 285 -3.80 20.96 -18.48
C GLU A 285 -3.00 22.05 -19.21
N GLU A 286 -1.92 22.56 -18.61
CA GLU A 286 -1.20 23.74 -19.11
C GLU A 286 0.30 23.49 -19.31
N PHE A 287 1.00 22.94 -18.32
CA PHE A 287 2.46 22.85 -18.31
C PHE A 287 3.00 21.70 -19.16
N CYS A 288 2.47 20.49 -18.95
CA CYS A 288 2.76 19.32 -19.74
C CYS A 288 1.49 18.50 -20.08
N PRO A 289 0.72 18.95 -21.08
CA PRO A 289 -0.48 18.24 -21.49
C PRO A 289 -0.18 16.95 -22.25
N MET A 290 -1.13 16.01 -22.17
CA MET A 290 -1.05 14.71 -22.82
C MET A 290 -0.79 14.80 -24.34
N PRO A 291 -0.02 13.87 -24.93
CA PRO A 291 0.62 12.70 -24.29
C PRO A 291 1.93 13.09 -23.56
N SER A 292 1.91 13.06 -22.23
CA SER A 292 2.98 13.58 -21.38
C SER A 292 4.15 12.59 -21.27
N TRP A 293 3.87 11.30 -21.42
CA TRP A 293 4.87 10.24 -21.56
C TRP A 293 5.74 10.38 -22.80
N GLU A 294 5.27 11.05 -23.86
CA GLU A 294 6.11 11.38 -25.03
C GLU A 294 6.80 12.74 -24.89
N SER A 295 6.09 13.71 -24.33
CA SER A 295 6.51 15.12 -24.37
C SER A 295 7.39 15.53 -23.18
N CYS A 296 7.16 14.97 -21.99
CA CYS A 296 7.88 15.29 -20.75
C CYS A 296 7.93 14.10 -19.75
N PRO A 297 8.29 12.86 -20.15
CA PRO A 297 8.17 11.68 -19.27
C PRO A 297 8.87 11.83 -17.90
N SER A 298 9.99 12.54 -17.87
CA SER A 298 10.77 12.83 -16.64
C SER A 298 10.79 14.32 -16.29
N GLY A 299 9.90 15.12 -16.86
CA GLY A 299 9.70 16.53 -16.54
C GLY A 299 8.31 16.78 -15.96
N GLY A 300 7.90 18.04 -15.89
CA GLY A 300 6.57 18.45 -15.39
C GLY A 300 6.67 19.43 -14.22
N TRP A 301 5.54 20.05 -13.90
CA TRP A 301 5.40 20.96 -12.78
C TRP A 301 5.41 20.19 -11.46
N ARG A 302 6.12 20.69 -10.45
CA ARG A 302 6.33 19.97 -9.18
C ARG A 302 5.50 20.54 -8.03
N LYS A 303 5.55 21.85 -7.85
CA LYS A 303 5.13 22.54 -6.62
C LYS A 303 3.61 22.76 -6.58
N ASN A 304 3.09 23.37 -5.51
CA ASN A 304 1.76 23.98 -5.55
C ASN A 304 1.78 25.27 -6.41
N LEU A 305 0.71 26.05 -6.41
CA LEU A 305 0.59 27.29 -7.21
C LEU A 305 0.54 28.57 -6.37
N ARG A 306 1.23 28.59 -5.22
CA ARG A 306 1.39 29.81 -4.43
C ARG A 306 2.07 30.92 -5.26
N ASN A 307 1.44 32.09 -5.37
CA ASN A 307 2.12 33.25 -5.94
C ASN A 307 3.22 33.77 -4.99
N ASN A 308 4.48 33.77 -5.45
CA ASN A 308 5.64 34.26 -4.71
C ASN A 308 6.11 35.67 -5.17
N GLY A 309 5.49 36.22 -6.21
CA GLY A 309 5.79 37.50 -6.81
C GLY A 309 5.50 38.72 -5.93
N ILE A 310 6.19 39.82 -6.21
CA ILE A 310 5.96 41.11 -5.54
C ILE A 310 4.79 41.83 -6.24
N GLU A 311 3.57 41.56 -5.78
CA GLU A 311 2.37 42.22 -6.29
C GLU A 311 1.89 43.35 -5.35
N PRO A 312 1.82 44.62 -5.80
CA PRO A 312 1.28 45.71 -5.00
C PRO A 312 -0.24 45.64 -4.79
N LEU A 313 -0.95 44.85 -5.60
CA LEU A 313 -2.41 44.63 -5.59
C LEU A 313 -2.68 43.21 -6.10
N PRO A 314 -3.64 42.46 -5.54
CA PRO A 314 -3.99 41.13 -6.05
C PRO A 314 -4.47 41.21 -7.51
N ASP A 315 -3.84 40.49 -8.43
CA ASP A 315 -4.35 40.27 -9.80
C ASP A 315 -5.04 38.90 -9.93
N PRO A 316 -6.38 38.85 -9.97
CA PRO A 316 -7.11 37.58 -10.12
C PRO A 316 -7.00 36.95 -11.53
N ASN A 317 -6.22 37.52 -12.46
CA ASN A 317 -5.91 36.92 -13.77
C ASN A 317 -4.40 36.76 -13.99
N GLU A 318 -3.63 36.76 -12.91
CA GLU A 318 -2.21 36.48 -12.97
C GLU A 318 -1.96 35.10 -13.56
N GLN A 319 -0.97 35.03 -14.45
CA GLN A 319 -0.51 33.76 -15.00
C GLN A 319 0.55 33.20 -14.06
N VAL A 320 0.57 31.88 -13.88
CA VAL A 320 1.62 31.20 -13.11
C VAL A 320 2.99 31.61 -13.64
N ASP A 321 3.83 32.15 -12.78
CA ASP A 321 5.24 32.43 -13.05
C ASP A 321 6.05 31.17 -12.77
N GLU A 322 6.26 30.35 -13.80
CA GLU A 322 6.99 29.08 -13.72
C GLU A 322 8.39 29.23 -13.10
N ASP A 323 9.02 30.41 -13.19
CA ASP A 323 10.35 30.67 -12.59
C ASP A 323 10.29 30.90 -11.07
N CYS A 324 9.12 31.13 -10.48
CA CYS A 324 9.00 31.71 -9.14
C CYS A 324 7.90 31.09 -8.28
N ASP A 325 6.73 30.83 -8.85
CA ASP A 325 5.55 30.42 -8.11
C ASP A 325 5.68 28.99 -7.57
N GLY A 326 4.90 28.73 -6.53
CA GLY A 326 4.80 27.44 -5.89
C GLY A 326 5.81 27.22 -4.76
N VAL A 327 5.38 26.40 -3.81
CA VAL A 327 6.16 25.83 -2.70
C VAL A 327 6.20 24.31 -2.88
N ASP A 328 7.34 23.71 -2.60
CA ASP A 328 7.45 22.25 -2.53
C ASP A 328 6.77 21.77 -1.26
N LEU A 329 5.61 21.12 -1.40
CA LEU A 329 4.82 20.64 -0.26
C LEU A 329 5.62 19.65 0.59
N ASN A 330 6.48 18.82 -0.01
CA ASN A 330 7.31 17.86 0.71
C ASN A 330 8.63 18.47 1.23
N ARG A 331 8.70 19.80 1.31
CA ARG A 331 9.72 20.59 2.03
C ARG A 331 9.09 21.60 2.99
N ASN A 332 7.77 21.53 3.15
CA ASN A 332 6.99 22.49 3.90
C ASN A 332 6.45 21.92 5.20
N TYR A 333 6.89 20.75 5.68
CA TYR A 333 6.55 20.30 7.03
C TYR A 333 7.52 20.84 8.08
N GLN A 334 7.12 20.85 9.34
CA GLN A 334 7.77 21.68 10.38
C GLN A 334 8.97 21.03 11.06
N PHE A 335 9.03 19.70 11.04
CA PHE A 335 10.13 18.97 11.64
C PHE A 335 11.41 19.23 10.85
N GLU A 336 12.42 19.78 11.51
CA GLU A 336 13.73 20.12 10.92
C GLU A 336 13.65 21.06 9.70
N TRP A 337 12.63 21.93 9.65
CA TRP A 337 12.36 22.80 8.50
C TRP A 337 13.49 23.81 8.23
N GLY A 338 13.82 24.00 6.95
CA GLY A 338 14.70 25.10 6.52
C GLY A 338 16.20 24.93 6.81
N TRP A 339 16.65 23.74 7.24
CA TRP A 339 18.08 23.46 7.39
C TRP A 339 18.77 23.35 6.01
N PRO A 340 20.01 23.85 5.82
CA PRO A 340 20.65 23.99 4.50
C PRO A 340 21.19 22.68 3.89
N LEU A 341 20.43 21.58 3.99
CA LEU A 341 20.71 20.29 3.38
C LEU A 341 19.59 19.94 2.40
N GLY A 342 19.81 20.16 1.10
CA GLY A 342 18.91 19.69 0.04
C GLY A 342 17.64 20.52 -0.21
N ALA A 343 17.40 21.58 0.56
CA ALA A 343 16.29 22.52 0.36
C ALA A 343 16.78 23.92 -0.05
N THR A 344 15.99 24.64 -0.85
CA THR A 344 16.31 26.03 -1.22
C THR A 344 15.57 26.98 -0.28
N VAL A 345 16.30 27.57 0.67
CA VAL A 345 15.80 28.67 1.49
C VAL A 345 16.22 30.00 0.86
N PRO A 346 15.30 30.89 0.48
CA PRO A 346 15.65 32.18 -0.10
C PRO A 346 16.47 33.01 0.89
N LEU A 347 17.64 33.49 0.46
CA LEU A 347 18.47 34.44 1.23
C LEU A 347 17.75 35.77 1.54
N ILE A 348 16.65 36.04 0.83
CA ILE A 348 15.72 37.15 1.06
C ILE A 348 14.30 36.55 0.94
N PRO A 349 13.45 36.64 1.98
CA PRO A 349 12.05 36.23 1.89
C PRO A 349 11.36 36.86 0.67
N GLY A 350 10.74 36.03 -0.18
CA GLY A 350 10.07 36.49 -1.41
C GLY A 350 11.01 36.77 -2.61
N THR A 351 12.21 36.19 -2.66
CA THR A 351 13.04 36.21 -3.88
C THR A 351 13.19 34.82 -4.48
N CYS A 352 12.78 34.67 -5.74
CA CYS A 352 12.91 33.44 -6.51
C CYS A 352 14.26 33.35 -7.23
N THR A 353 14.80 32.13 -7.33
CA THR A 353 15.90 31.81 -8.25
C THR A 353 15.31 31.24 -9.53
N PRO A 354 15.66 31.74 -10.73
CA PRO A 354 15.11 31.20 -11.99
C PRO A 354 15.38 29.70 -12.13
N ALA A 355 14.40 28.96 -12.63
CA ALA A 355 14.57 27.56 -13.00
C ALA A 355 15.27 27.45 -14.37
N GLU A 356 16.07 26.41 -14.59
CA GLU A 356 16.68 26.15 -15.90
C GLU A 356 16.07 24.89 -16.53
N ASP A 357 14.95 25.02 -17.27
CA ASP A 357 14.38 23.94 -18.13
C ASP A 357 13.70 22.78 -17.37
N GLU A 358 12.67 23.09 -16.56
CA GLU A 358 11.87 22.12 -15.78
C GLU A 358 11.16 21.07 -16.64
N GLN A 359 10.71 21.44 -17.85
CA GLN A 359 10.13 20.50 -18.83
C GLN A 359 11.13 19.42 -19.27
N ALA A 360 12.44 19.71 -19.19
CA ALA A 360 13.51 18.76 -19.49
C ALA A 360 14.09 18.06 -18.24
N GLY A 361 13.52 18.29 -17.04
CA GLY A 361 13.95 17.69 -15.78
C GLY A 361 15.23 18.31 -15.17
N ILE A 362 15.54 19.58 -15.47
CA ILE A 362 16.71 20.29 -14.93
C ILE A 362 16.23 21.42 -14.01
N THR A 363 16.50 21.40 -12.69
CA THR A 363 15.88 22.38 -11.77
C THR A 363 16.79 22.86 -10.62
N ASN A 364 16.57 24.10 -10.15
CA ASN A 364 17.26 24.73 -9.00
C ASN A 364 16.27 25.46 -8.03
N ASN A 365 14.98 25.56 -8.38
CA ASN A 365 13.93 26.22 -7.56
C ASN A 365 12.73 25.29 -7.22
N ASP A 366 12.83 24.01 -7.58
CA ASP A 366 11.80 22.98 -7.38
C ASP A 366 11.57 22.59 -5.92
N VAL A 367 12.51 22.93 -5.04
CA VAL A 367 12.58 22.49 -3.63
C VAL A 367 12.47 23.69 -2.67
N TYR A 368 11.72 24.72 -3.07
CA TYR A 368 11.48 25.88 -2.22
C TYR A 368 10.61 25.49 -1.02
N THR A 369 11.12 25.68 0.19
CA THR A 369 10.53 25.23 1.46
C THR A 369 9.32 26.06 1.92
N GLY A 370 9.04 27.18 1.27
CA GLY A 370 8.04 28.14 1.71
C GLY A 370 8.61 29.32 2.51
N PRO A 371 7.76 30.30 2.88
CA PRO A 371 8.18 31.47 3.64
C PRO A 371 8.54 31.13 5.10
N TYR A 372 9.38 31.98 5.69
CA TYR A 372 9.55 31.99 7.15
C TYR A 372 8.25 32.41 7.84
N ASP A 373 7.96 31.77 8.98
CA ASP A 373 7.01 32.34 9.94
C ASP A 373 7.68 33.54 10.65
N THR A 374 6.87 34.51 11.07
CA THR A 374 7.30 35.68 11.84
C THR A 374 6.30 35.98 12.96
N THR A 375 5.53 34.99 13.33
CA THR A 375 4.53 35.05 14.39
C THR A 375 5.22 34.76 15.73
N ASP A 376 4.83 35.55 16.73
CA ASP A 376 5.20 35.41 18.14
C ASP A 376 4.01 34.70 18.79
N ASN A 377 4.10 33.37 18.87
CA ASN A 377 3.01 32.47 19.20
C ASN A 377 2.78 32.39 20.71
N ASP A 378 3.83 32.59 21.52
CA ASP A 378 3.76 32.54 22.99
C ASP A 378 3.61 33.94 23.65
N GLY A 379 3.82 35.00 22.87
CA GLY A 379 3.61 36.40 23.24
C GLY A 379 4.75 37.01 24.06
N ASP A 380 5.94 36.43 24.01
CA ASP A 380 7.10 36.86 24.79
C ASP A 380 7.87 38.03 24.12
N GLY A 381 7.64 38.24 22.82
CA GLY A 381 8.20 39.31 22.00
C GLY A 381 9.42 38.94 21.16
N PHE A 382 9.80 37.67 21.13
CA PHE A 382 10.72 37.08 20.16
C PHE A 382 9.96 36.27 19.10
N VAL A 383 10.68 35.75 18.11
CA VAL A 383 10.15 34.98 16.97
C VAL A 383 11.28 34.08 16.44
N ASN A 384 10.95 32.93 15.87
CA ASN A 384 11.88 32.02 15.20
C ASN A 384 12.91 31.44 16.18
N GLU A 385 12.44 30.93 17.31
CA GLU A 385 13.25 30.50 18.45
C GLU A 385 13.62 29.01 18.36
N ASP A 386 12.63 28.13 18.32
CA ASP A 386 12.82 26.68 18.32
C ASP A 386 12.23 26.00 17.07
N ASN A 387 12.83 24.89 16.63
CA ASN A 387 12.21 24.00 15.66
C ASN A 387 11.22 23.05 16.34
N VAL A 388 10.36 22.36 15.57
CA VAL A 388 9.50 21.31 16.13
C VAL A 388 10.27 20.00 16.19
N ASP A 389 11.10 19.81 17.22
CA ASP A 389 11.94 18.62 17.41
C ASP A 389 12.06 18.14 18.87
N GLY A 390 11.41 18.84 19.79
CA GLY A 390 11.38 18.56 21.22
C GLY A 390 12.57 19.11 22.01
N GLU A 391 13.42 19.94 21.39
CA GLU A 391 14.56 20.60 22.03
C GLU A 391 14.27 22.09 22.34
N ASP A 392 15.03 22.63 23.30
CA ASP A 392 15.03 24.04 23.72
C ASP A 392 16.29 24.69 23.12
N ASP A 393 16.19 25.13 21.87
CA ASP A 393 17.33 25.53 21.03
C ASP A 393 17.96 26.85 21.52
N ASP A 394 17.13 27.71 22.11
CA ASP A 394 17.51 29.03 22.60
C ASP A 394 17.81 29.07 24.12
N ASN A 395 17.42 28.02 24.84
CA ASN A 395 17.62 27.77 26.26
C ASN A 395 16.83 28.75 27.17
N ASP A 396 15.63 29.17 26.80
CA ASP A 396 14.72 29.97 27.62
C ASP A 396 13.87 29.14 28.62
N GLY A 397 13.80 27.82 28.38
CA GLY A 397 13.08 26.84 29.19
C GLY A 397 11.66 26.51 28.71
N GLN A 398 11.29 26.99 27.52
CA GLN A 398 10.19 26.51 26.70
C GLN A 398 10.80 25.63 25.56
N THR A 399 9.96 24.99 24.75
CA THR A 399 10.38 24.02 23.73
C THR A 399 9.39 24.09 22.58
N ASP A 400 9.88 24.06 21.35
CA ASP A 400 9.09 24.06 20.11
C ASP A 400 8.18 25.31 19.94
N GLU A 401 8.56 26.46 20.49
CA GLU A 401 7.87 27.74 20.24
C GLU A 401 8.44 28.53 19.06
N ASP A 402 7.57 29.37 18.50
CA ASP A 402 7.92 30.34 17.47
C ASP A 402 8.72 29.73 16.32
N TRP A 403 8.21 28.65 15.73
CA TRP A 403 8.87 27.91 14.64
C TRP A 403 9.37 28.77 13.47
N ALA A 404 10.48 28.37 12.86
CA ALA A 404 11.06 29.12 11.74
C ALA A 404 10.18 29.15 10.47
N GLY A 405 9.32 28.15 10.27
CA GLY A 405 8.46 27.99 9.10
C GLY A 405 7.84 26.60 9.03
N GLY A 406 7.30 26.25 7.86
CA GLY A 406 6.56 25.00 7.65
C GLY A 406 5.06 25.12 7.95
N ASN A 407 4.27 24.23 7.35
CA ASN A 407 2.82 24.18 7.23
C ASN A 407 2.21 25.53 6.81
N SER A 408 2.89 26.21 5.88
CA SER A 408 2.48 27.53 5.36
C SER A 408 1.52 27.45 4.19
N GLU A 409 1.41 26.28 3.57
CA GLU A 409 0.56 26.04 2.42
C GLU A 409 -0.77 25.40 2.85
N PRO A 410 -1.93 25.77 2.25
CA PRO A 410 -3.23 25.20 2.54
C PRO A 410 -3.24 23.68 2.55
N GLU A 411 -2.50 23.06 1.63
CA GLU A 411 -2.38 21.62 1.48
C GLU A 411 -1.61 20.98 2.67
N THR A 412 -0.47 21.54 3.05
CA THR A 412 0.29 21.05 4.24
C THR A 412 -0.42 21.36 5.55
N LYS A 413 -1.12 22.49 5.63
CA LYS A 413 -1.95 22.87 6.78
C LYS A 413 -3.13 21.93 6.96
N PHE A 414 -3.73 21.48 5.86
CA PHE A 414 -4.75 20.44 5.84
C PHE A 414 -4.25 19.14 6.47
N ILE A 415 -3.07 18.65 6.07
CA ILE A 415 -2.46 17.45 6.68
C ILE A 415 -2.15 17.67 8.16
N GLN A 416 -1.58 18.84 8.51
CA GLN A 416 -1.28 19.19 9.89
C GLN A 416 -2.53 19.14 10.77
N ASP A 417 -3.57 19.88 10.37
CA ASP A 417 -4.78 19.98 11.16
C ASP A 417 -5.57 18.66 11.17
N MET A 418 -5.60 17.89 10.08
CA MET A 418 -6.18 16.55 10.10
C MET A 418 -5.45 15.64 11.09
N THR A 419 -4.12 15.67 11.12
CA THR A 419 -3.31 14.82 11.99
C THR A 419 -3.49 15.17 13.47
N GLU A 420 -3.43 16.47 13.79
CA GLU A 420 -3.48 16.95 15.18
C GLU A 420 -4.91 17.00 15.75
N MET A 421 -5.93 17.15 14.89
CA MET A 421 -7.34 17.15 15.32
C MET A 421 -7.98 15.77 15.29
N ASN A 422 -7.26 14.75 14.83
CA ASN A 422 -7.67 13.36 14.88
C ASN A 422 -7.18 12.71 16.20
N ASP A 423 -7.97 12.89 17.25
CA ASP A 423 -7.74 12.45 18.63
C ASP A 423 -9.03 11.84 19.20
N ASP A 424 -9.35 10.65 18.74
CA ASP A 424 -10.61 9.97 19.04
C ASP A 424 -10.75 9.58 20.51
N ASN A 425 -9.62 9.20 21.14
CA ASN A 425 -9.60 8.84 22.54
C ASN A 425 -9.47 10.06 23.49
N ASN A 426 -9.23 11.25 22.93
CA ASN A 426 -9.07 12.54 23.59
C ASN A 426 -7.89 12.56 24.59
N ASP A 427 -6.77 11.91 24.26
CA ASP A 427 -5.52 11.89 25.04
C ASP A 427 -4.51 12.97 24.63
N GLY A 428 -4.80 13.71 23.56
CA GLY A 428 -3.99 14.81 23.05
C GLY A 428 -2.89 14.38 22.08
N ALA A 429 -2.89 13.13 21.61
CA ALA A 429 -1.99 12.64 20.58
C ALA A 429 -2.74 12.27 19.30
N SER A 430 -2.02 12.24 18.18
CA SER A 430 -2.57 11.78 16.92
C SER A 430 -2.85 10.27 16.95
N GLU A 431 -3.98 9.86 16.35
CA GLU A 431 -4.32 8.45 16.22
C GLU A 431 -3.65 7.74 15.05
N PHE A 432 -3.04 8.48 14.13
CA PHE A 432 -2.33 7.93 12.99
C PHE A 432 -1.04 7.20 13.40
N LYS A 433 -1.12 5.91 13.71
CA LYS A 433 0.06 5.11 14.10
C LYS A 433 0.92 4.71 12.90
N ALA A 434 0.34 4.72 11.71
CA ALA A 434 1.04 4.50 10.45
C ALA A 434 0.55 5.49 9.39
N THR A 435 1.47 5.98 8.56
CA THR A 435 1.18 6.92 7.48
C THR A 435 1.96 6.58 6.21
N LEU A 436 1.36 6.84 5.06
CA LEU A 436 1.93 6.50 3.76
C LEU A 436 1.80 7.71 2.84
N THR A 437 2.89 8.05 2.16
CA THR A 437 2.84 9.00 1.05
C THR A 437 3.33 8.35 -0.24
N TYR A 438 2.50 8.38 -1.27
CA TYR A 438 2.87 7.97 -2.61
C TYR A 438 3.50 9.15 -3.36
N HIS A 439 4.60 8.84 -4.04
CA HIS A 439 5.39 9.70 -4.89
C HIS A 439 5.74 8.95 -6.19
N SER A 440 6.42 9.62 -7.11
CA SER A 440 7.13 8.96 -8.21
C SER A 440 8.33 9.82 -8.60
N TYR A 441 9.47 9.26 -9.01
CA TYR A 441 9.71 7.88 -9.39
C TYR A 441 11.08 7.44 -8.86
N SER A 442 11.32 6.13 -8.80
CA SER A 442 12.62 5.46 -8.69
C SER A 442 12.51 3.99 -8.26
N GLU A 443 11.31 3.47 -8.01
CA GLU A 443 11.07 2.13 -7.48
C GLU A 443 11.71 1.95 -6.09
N LEU A 444 11.38 2.87 -5.18
CA LEU A 444 11.95 2.91 -3.82
C LEU A 444 10.87 2.87 -2.74
N VAL A 445 11.22 2.21 -1.64
CA VAL A 445 10.56 2.33 -0.34
C VAL A 445 11.48 3.17 0.54
N LEU A 446 11.05 4.35 0.95
CA LEU A 446 11.85 5.26 1.76
C LEU A 446 11.27 5.37 3.17
N TYR A 447 12.15 5.23 4.17
CA TYR A 447 11.83 5.46 5.58
C TYR A 447 12.69 6.60 6.16
N PRO A 448 12.26 7.22 7.29
CA PRO A 448 13.01 8.27 7.96
C PRO A 448 14.44 7.88 8.39
N TRP A 449 15.39 8.79 8.48
CA TRP A 449 15.24 10.23 8.33
C TRP A 449 15.67 10.71 6.94
N GLY A 450 15.03 11.76 6.46
CA GLY A 450 15.45 12.58 5.34
C GLY A 450 16.49 13.64 5.72
N HIS A 451 16.33 14.29 6.88
CA HIS A 451 17.12 15.49 7.24
C HIS A 451 18.58 15.23 7.61
N CYS A 452 18.92 14.01 8.02
CA CYS A 452 20.29 13.71 8.42
C CYS A 452 20.82 12.36 7.94
N THR A 453 21.98 12.41 7.28
CA THR A 453 22.67 11.24 6.73
C THR A 453 23.38 10.43 7.83
N GLY A 454 23.10 9.12 7.87
CA GLY A 454 23.74 8.20 8.82
C GLY A 454 23.21 8.33 10.26
N CYS A 455 22.05 8.95 10.42
CA CYS A 455 21.30 8.94 11.66
C CYS A 455 20.35 7.76 11.69
N GLU A 456 20.23 7.12 12.84
CA GLU A 456 19.23 6.07 13.06
C GLU A 456 18.07 6.66 13.86
N THR A 457 16.85 6.23 13.51
CA THR A 457 15.66 6.49 14.31
C THR A 457 15.69 5.64 15.60
N THR A 458 14.80 5.92 16.55
CA THR A 458 14.70 5.09 17.78
C THR A 458 14.24 3.66 17.45
N ASP A 459 13.36 3.52 16.45
CA ASP A 459 12.81 2.25 16.01
C ASP A 459 13.39 1.85 14.63
N HIS A 460 14.69 2.08 14.42
CA HIS A 460 15.35 1.91 13.12
C HIS A 460 15.19 0.51 12.55
N ASP A 461 15.48 -0.52 13.34
CA ASP A 461 15.37 -1.90 12.86
C ASP A 461 13.92 -2.28 12.50
N GLN A 462 12.92 -1.74 13.22
CA GLN A 462 11.50 -1.99 12.94
C GLN A 462 11.04 -1.28 11.66
N LEU A 463 11.53 -0.06 11.41
CA LEU A 463 11.26 0.64 10.16
C LEU A 463 11.90 -0.08 8.96
N VAL A 464 13.15 -0.55 9.12
CA VAL A 464 13.82 -1.35 8.08
C VAL A 464 13.03 -2.61 7.79
N TYR A 465 12.58 -3.34 8.81
CA TYR A 465 11.78 -4.56 8.64
C TYR A 465 10.52 -4.33 7.80
N HIS A 466 9.68 -3.35 8.19
CA HIS A 466 8.46 -3.06 7.45
C HIS A 466 8.75 -2.53 6.03
N GLY A 467 9.81 -1.74 5.87
CA GLY A 467 10.28 -1.31 4.55
C GLY A 467 10.72 -2.49 3.67
N ASP A 468 11.37 -3.51 4.25
CA ASP A 468 11.78 -4.72 3.53
C ASP A 468 10.56 -5.54 3.06
N GLN A 469 9.50 -5.60 3.88
CA GLN A 469 8.25 -6.28 3.49
C GLN A 469 7.55 -5.57 2.33
N MET A 470 7.48 -4.24 2.35
CA MET A 470 6.93 -3.48 1.22
C MET A 470 7.83 -3.58 -0.02
N ALA A 471 9.14 -3.64 0.16
CA ALA A 471 10.09 -3.84 -0.94
C ALA A 471 9.97 -5.22 -1.57
N GLU A 472 9.64 -6.26 -0.80
CA GLU A 472 9.33 -7.60 -1.30
C GLU A 472 8.04 -7.59 -2.13
N MET A 473 6.95 -7.02 -1.58
CA MET A 473 5.64 -6.86 -2.25
C MET A 473 5.67 -6.08 -3.57
N THR A 474 6.72 -5.27 -3.78
CA THR A 474 6.80 -4.38 -4.96
C THR A 474 8.06 -4.62 -5.76
N ASP A 475 8.96 -5.49 -5.31
CA ASP A 475 10.33 -5.62 -5.85
C ASP A 475 11.06 -4.24 -5.98
N TYR A 476 10.77 -3.33 -5.05
CA TYR A 476 11.42 -2.03 -4.92
C TYR A 476 12.66 -2.11 -4.02
N THR A 477 13.48 -1.05 -4.02
CA THR A 477 14.60 -0.95 -3.08
C THR A 477 14.20 -0.22 -1.81
N ASN A 478 14.28 -0.90 -0.67
CA ASN A 478 14.18 -0.29 0.64
C ASN A 478 15.45 0.47 1.02
N MET A 479 15.33 1.74 1.40
CA MET A 479 16.45 2.55 1.89
C MET A 479 16.01 3.72 2.75
N GLN A 480 16.93 4.25 3.55
CA GLN A 480 16.68 5.48 4.29
C GLN A 480 16.58 6.66 3.31
N SER A 481 15.62 7.57 3.51
CA SER A 481 15.38 8.73 2.65
C SER A 481 16.67 9.54 2.38
N SER A 482 17.45 9.83 3.43
CA SER A 482 18.70 10.60 3.31
C SER A 482 19.83 9.91 2.52
N ASP A 483 19.78 8.59 2.32
CA ASP A 483 20.76 7.85 1.49
C ASP A 483 20.56 8.12 -0.01
N LEU A 484 19.34 8.51 -0.42
CA LEU A 484 19.06 8.97 -1.77
C LEU A 484 19.62 10.39 -1.95
N TYR A 485 19.12 11.31 -1.13
CA TYR A 485 19.69 12.63 -0.87
C TYR A 485 19.05 13.24 0.39
N PRO A 486 19.75 14.12 1.13
CA PRO A 486 19.17 14.77 2.31
C PRO A 486 17.97 15.67 1.97
N THR A 487 16.91 15.60 2.78
CA THR A 487 15.66 16.38 2.66
C THR A 487 15.26 16.94 4.01
N THR A 488 14.71 18.15 4.07
CA THR A 488 14.26 18.76 5.33
C THR A 488 12.82 19.22 5.21
N GLY A 489 12.03 19.09 6.28
CA GLY A 489 10.62 19.44 6.26
C GLY A 489 9.80 18.55 5.33
N ASP A 490 10.12 17.25 5.26
CA ASP A 490 9.32 16.27 4.52
C ASP A 490 8.21 15.64 5.40
N PHE A 491 7.23 15.04 4.74
CA PHE A 491 6.05 14.46 5.37
C PHE A 491 6.40 13.37 6.39
N CYS A 492 7.34 12.48 6.05
CA CYS A 492 7.65 11.33 6.88
C CYS A 492 8.54 11.65 8.08
N ASP A 493 9.49 12.57 7.96
CA ASP A 493 10.24 13.07 9.10
C ASP A 493 9.29 13.75 10.09
N TRP A 494 8.31 14.51 9.62
CA TRP A 494 7.32 15.14 10.51
C TRP A 494 6.40 14.13 11.20
N HIS A 495 5.82 13.19 10.46
CA HIS A 495 4.94 12.17 11.05
C HIS A 495 5.68 11.25 12.04
N TYR A 496 6.90 10.82 11.73
CA TYR A 496 7.68 9.99 12.64
C TYR A 496 8.24 10.79 13.82
N GLY A 497 8.80 11.97 13.56
CA GLY A 497 9.47 12.78 14.59
C GLY A 497 8.53 13.45 15.58
N VAL A 498 7.41 14.00 15.10
CA VAL A 498 6.44 14.73 15.96
C VAL A 498 5.39 13.78 16.54
N HIS A 499 4.91 12.82 15.75
CA HIS A 499 3.75 11.99 16.13
C HIS A 499 4.09 10.53 16.41
N GLY A 500 5.34 10.10 16.23
CA GLY A 500 5.74 8.70 16.41
C GLY A 500 5.06 7.73 15.42
N SER A 501 4.55 8.27 14.30
CA SER A 501 3.85 7.50 13.28
C SER A 501 4.85 6.79 12.36
N TYR A 502 4.64 5.51 12.10
CA TYR A 502 5.48 4.76 11.15
C TYR A 502 5.15 5.24 9.74
N CYS A 503 6.04 6.04 9.15
CA CYS A 503 5.83 6.67 7.86
C CYS A 503 6.74 6.09 6.77
N TYR A 504 6.16 5.92 5.57
CA TYR A 504 6.90 5.53 4.37
C TYR A 504 6.56 6.41 3.18
N THR A 505 7.57 6.65 2.34
CA THR A 505 7.42 7.26 1.03
C THR A 505 7.66 6.20 -0.05
N MET A 506 6.69 6.00 -0.92
CA MET A 506 6.80 5.08 -2.06
C MET A 506 7.10 5.88 -3.33
N GLU A 507 8.26 5.68 -3.95
CA GLU A 507 8.63 6.32 -5.22
C GLU A 507 8.24 5.41 -6.39
N ILE A 508 7.01 5.52 -6.88
CA ILE A 508 6.41 4.57 -7.81
C ILE A 508 7.00 4.66 -9.22
N GLY A 509 7.31 3.50 -9.80
CA GLY A 509 7.70 3.35 -11.20
C GLY A 509 8.98 4.09 -11.58
N THR A 510 9.17 4.29 -12.89
CA THR A 510 10.43 4.76 -13.49
C THR A 510 10.38 6.16 -14.14
N ALA A 511 9.25 6.85 -14.06
CA ALA A 511 8.98 8.15 -14.70
C ALA A 511 7.86 8.91 -13.96
N PHE A 512 7.79 10.23 -14.14
CA PHE A 512 6.68 11.04 -13.62
C PHE A 512 5.39 10.78 -14.41
N HIS A 513 5.53 10.63 -15.73
CA HIS A 513 4.46 10.27 -16.65
C HIS A 513 4.78 8.92 -17.30
N GLN A 514 4.21 7.83 -16.78
CA GLN A 514 4.36 6.49 -17.35
C GLN A 514 3.66 6.39 -18.69
N HIS A 515 4.09 5.45 -19.52
CA HIS A 515 3.35 5.13 -20.72
C HIS A 515 1.98 4.56 -20.34
N GLU A 516 0.94 4.86 -21.11
CA GLU A 516 -0.44 4.46 -20.80
C GLU A 516 -0.60 2.94 -20.71
N ASP A 517 0.16 2.19 -21.51
CA ASP A 517 0.21 0.72 -21.50
C ASP A 517 0.77 0.12 -20.18
N ASP A 518 1.46 0.91 -19.34
CA ASP A 518 2.12 0.42 -18.12
C ASP A 518 1.36 0.85 -16.83
N VAL A 519 0.35 1.72 -16.94
CA VAL A 519 -0.26 2.39 -15.77
C VAL A 519 -0.99 1.40 -14.86
N ASP A 520 -1.72 0.45 -15.42
CA ASP A 520 -2.47 -0.56 -14.69
C ASP A 520 -1.54 -1.56 -14.00
N HIS A 521 -0.54 -2.12 -14.70
CA HIS A 521 0.44 -3.04 -14.12
C HIS A 521 1.21 -2.39 -12.96
N ILE A 522 1.67 -1.14 -13.13
CA ILE A 522 2.33 -0.39 -12.07
C ILE A 522 1.35 -0.13 -10.91
N ALA A 523 0.07 0.11 -11.19
CA ALA A 523 -0.92 0.30 -10.14
C ALA A 523 -1.17 -0.97 -9.32
N VAL A 524 -1.36 -2.12 -9.99
CA VAL A 524 -1.54 -3.44 -9.37
C VAL A 524 -0.36 -3.78 -8.47
N ARG A 525 0.86 -3.66 -9.01
CA ARG A 525 2.14 -3.86 -8.28
C ARG A 525 2.24 -3.09 -6.96
N ASN A 526 1.53 -1.97 -6.82
CA ASN A 526 1.58 -1.11 -5.62
C ASN A 526 0.29 -1.15 -4.77
N ASN A 527 -0.73 -1.90 -5.17
CA ASN A 527 -2.03 -1.91 -4.50
C ASN A 527 -1.95 -2.47 -3.06
N GLY A 528 -1.14 -3.53 -2.89
CA GLY A 528 -0.93 -4.21 -1.60
C GLY A 528 -0.35 -3.32 -0.50
N ILE A 529 0.40 -2.27 -0.87
CA ILE A 529 1.08 -1.40 0.09
C ILE A 529 0.10 -0.67 1.02
N ALA A 530 -1.04 -0.22 0.47
CA ALA A 530 -2.10 0.39 1.28
C ALA A 530 -2.63 -0.60 2.33
N PHE A 531 -2.95 -1.83 1.91
CA PHE A 531 -3.43 -2.89 2.80
C PHE A 531 -2.40 -3.26 3.87
N TYR A 532 -1.12 -3.31 3.52
CA TYR A 532 -0.04 -3.55 4.46
C TYR A 532 0.03 -2.44 5.53
N MET A 533 -0.03 -1.18 5.12
CA MET A 533 -0.02 -0.04 6.04
C MET A 533 -1.23 -0.05 6.98
N ILE A 534 -2.41 -0.40 6.47
CA ILE A 534 -3.63 -0.60 7.27
C ILE A 534 -3.46 -1.75 8.27
N LYS A 535 -2.86 -2.86 7.84
CA LYS A 535 -2.61 -4.04 8.68
C LYS A 535 -1.71 -3.71 9.86
N ILE A 536 -0.63 -2.96 9.65
CA ILE A 536 0.35 -2.64 10.70
C ILE A 536 -0.09 -1.52 11.64
N ALA A 537 -1.10 -0.72 11.27
CA ALA A 537 -1.51 0.47 12.01
C ALA A 537 -1.99 0.21 13.46
N ASP A 538 -2.30 -1.02 13.86
CA ASP A 538 -2.64 -1.30 15.26
C ASP A 538 -1.47 -1.21 16.24
N ASN A 539 -0.32 -1.76 15.85
CA ASN A 539 0.91 -1.71 16.64
C ASN A 539 2.12 -2.06 15.76
N PRO A 540 2.61 -1.12 14.93
CA PRO A 540 3.65 -1.44 13.96
C PRO A 540 4.94 -1.94 14.65
N ARG A 541 5.35 -1.27 15.74
CA ARG A 541 6.52 -1.68 16.53
C ARG A 541 6.44 -3.12 17.03
N GLU A 542 5.35 -3.49 17.72
CA GLU A 542 5.22 -4.84 18.28
C GLU A 542 5.16 -5.88 17.18
N ARG A 543 4.50 -5.59 16.05
CA ARG A 543 4.47 -6.49 14.90
C ARG A 543 5.88 -6.79 14.37
N ALA A 544 6.68 -5.75 14.14
CA ALA A 544 8.07 -5.92 13.73
C ALA A 544 8.89 -6.68 14.78
N ASP A 545 8.77 -6.31 16.06
CA ASP A 545 9.49 -6.98 17.15
C ASP A 545 9.16 -8.48 17.21
N LEU A 546 7.90 -8.87 17.02
CA LEU A 546 7.50 -10.27 17.03
C LEU A 546 8.10 -11.04 15.86
N GLU A 547 8.03 -10.49 14.65
CA GLU A 547 8.54 -11.15 13.43
C GLU A 547 10.07 -11.21 13.40
N MET A 548 10.77 -10.14 13.77
CA MET A 548 12.23 -10.12 13.87
C MET A 548 12.75 -11.11 14.93
N ASN A 549 11.95 -11.41 15.96
CA ASN A 549 12.25 -12.44 16.95
C ASN A 549 11.74 -13.84 16.56
N ASN A 550 11.16 -14.00 15.37
CA ASN A 550 10.59 -15.23 14.84
C ASN A 550 9.51 -15.83 15.77
N ILE A 551 8.71 -14.97 16.40
CA ILE A 551 7.66 -15.33 17.35
C ILE A 551 6.37 -15.56 16.56
N VAL A 552 5.89 -16.80 16.57
CA VAL A 552 4.69 -17.14 15.81
C VAL A 552 3.41 -16.69 16.51
N ARG A 553 2.69 -15.79 15.84
CA ARG A 553 1.48 -15.12 16.35
C ARG A 553 0.22 -15.95 16.13
N ASN A 554 0.11 -16.65 15.00
CA ASN A 554 -1.00 -17.54 14.65
C ASN A 554 -0.46 -18.72 13.81
N GLN A 555 -1.00 -19.91 14.00
CA GLN A 555 -0.48 -21.12 13.32
C GLN A 555 -1.49 -21.84 12.49
N LEU A 556 -2.35 -21.07 11.82
CA LEU A 556 -3.59 -21.54 11.20
C LEU A 556 -4.57 -22.08 12.24
N ILE A 557 -5.85 -21.96 11.90
CA ILE A 557 -6.89 -22.66 12.64
C ILE A 557 -6.74 -24.15 12.33
N ILE A 558 -6.51 -24.98 13.36
CA ILE A 558 -6.47 -26.43 13.16
C ILE A 558 -7.87 -26.87 12.75
N GLU A 559 -7.97 -27.53 11.60
CA GLU A 559 -9.25 -27.97 11.04
C GLU A 559 -10.08 -28.71 12.11
N PRO A 560 -11.27 -28.19 12.47
CA PRO A 560 -11.98 -28.67 13.63
C PRO A 560 -12.57 -30.05 13.39
N VAL A 561 -12.30 -30.98 14.31
CA VAL A 561 -12.94 -32.30 14.31
C VAL A 561 -14.36 -32.16 14.87
N ILE A 562 -15.36 -32.25 14.00
CA ILE A 562 -16.78 -32.15 14.38
C ILE A 562 -17.17 -33.36 15.26
N PRO A 563 -17.55 -33.17 16.54
CA PRO A 563 -17.93 -34.25 17.43
C PRO A 563 -19.33 -34.79 17.09
N GLU A 564 -19.64 -36.02 17.53
CA GLU A 564 -20.99 -36.61 17.37
C GLU A 564 -22.09 -35.84 18.13
N SER A 565 -21.72 -35.05 19.15
CA SER A 565 -22.62 -34.21 19.94
C SER A 565 -21.81 -33.23 20.80
N GLY A 566 -22.34 -32.01 20.98
CA GLY A 566 -21.72 -30.95 21.80
C GLY A 566 -20.94 -29.92 20.97
N ASP A 567 -20.30 -28.99 21.68
CA ASP A 567 -19.58 -27.88 21.06
C ASP A 567 -18.42 -28.37 20.18
N ILE A 568 -18.19 -27.69 19.06
CA ILE A 568 -17.09 -27.99 18.13
C ILE A 568 -15.82 -27.32 18.66
N PRO A 569 -14.77 -28.07 19.06
CA PRO A 569 -13.52 -27.47 19.51
C PRO A 569 -12.70 -27.00 18.30
N VAL A 570 -12.31 -25.73 18.31
CA VAL A 570 -11.39 -25.15 17.35
C VAL A 570 -10.11 -24.78 18.10
N GLU A 571 -8.99 -25.32 17.66
CA GLU A 571 -7.70 -25.21 18.33
C GLU A 571 -6.71 -24.37 17.50
N MET A 572 -5.80 -23.69 18.19
CA MET A 572 -4.70 -22.96 17.58
C MET A 572 -3.45 -23.09 18.45
N CYS A 573 -2.29 -23.08 17.81
CA CYS A 573 -1.00 -23.07 18.47
C CYS A 573 -0.41 -21.65 18.48
N LEU A 574 0.14 -21.23 19.62
CA LEU A 574 0.74 -19.90 19.81
C LEU A 574 2.13 -20.04 20.42
N ASP A 575 3.08 -19.19 20.03
CA ASP A 575 4.40 -19.15 20.65
C ASP A 575 4.29 -18.72 22.13
N ASN A 576 5.14 -19.27 23.01
CA ASN A 576 5.13 -18.92 24.44
C ASN A 576 5.49 -17.45 24.72
N ALA A 577 6.15 -16.76 23.79
CA ALA A 577 6.44 -15.34 23.87
C ALA A 577 5.23 -14.46 23.50
N PHE A 578 4.24 -15.01 22.78
CA PHE A 578 2.99 -14.33 22.45
C PHE A 578 2.02 -14.41 23.64
N ALA A 579 1.71 -13.26 24.25
CA ALA A 579 0.92 -13.20 25.47
C ALA A 579 -0.56 -12.89 25.19
N ILE A 580 -1.33 -13.86 24.68
CA ILE A 580 -2.72 -13.62 24.28
C ILE A 580 -3.60 -13.00 25.40
N ASP A 581 -4.32 -11.92 25.09
CA ASP A 581 -5.40 -11.40 25.91
C ASP A 581 -6.69 -12.19 25.69
N LEU A 582 -7.04 -13.04 26.66
CA LEU A 582 -8.24 -13.88 26.64
C LEU A 582 -9.56 -13.11 26.84
N ASN A 583 -9.53 -11.79 26.96
CA ASN A 583 -10.74 -10.99 26.94
C ASN A 583 -11.47 -11.19 25.60
N LYS A 584 -12.74 -11.59 25.65
CA LYS A 584 -13.56 -11.88 24.47
C LYS A 584 -13.62 -10.71 23.46
N GLN A 585 -13.47 -9.46 23.91
CA GLN A 585 -13.45 -8.33 22.98
C GLN A 585 -12.16 -8.27 22.15
N ASN A 586 -11.04 -8.74 22.72
CA ASN A 586 -9.71 -8.61 22.14
C ASN A 586 -9.28 -9.89 21.41
N SER A 587 -9.53 -11.05 22.03
CA SER A 587 -9.31 -12.36 21.39
C SER A 587 -10.56 -13.23 21.44
N HIS A 588 -11.06 -13.60 20.27
CA HIS A 588 -12.22 -14.45 20.13
C HIS A 588 -12.24 -15.23 18.82
N MET A 589 -12.94 -16.35 18.84
CA MET A 589 -13.26 -17.13 17.65
C MET A 589 -14.64 -16.70 17.15
N MET A 590 -14.70 -16.33 15.88
CA MET A 590 -15.92 -15.98 15.17
C MET A 590 -16.38 -17.19 14.37
N TYR A 591 -17.69 -17.47 14.39
CA TYR A 591 -18.27 -18.56 13.63
C TYR A 591 -19.64 -18.17 13.06
N ARG A 592 -19.95 -18.68 11.86
CA ARG A 592 -21.28 -18.55 11.24
C ARG A 592 -21.63 -19.80 10.44
N MET A 593 -22.92 -20.07 10.29
CA MET A 593 -23.40 -21.12 9.40
C MET A 593 -23.76 -20.53 8.04
N VAL A 594 -23.32 -21.20 6.98
CA VAL A 594 -23.72 -20.94 5.60
C VAL A 594 -24.69 -22.03 5.17
N LYS A 595 -25.93 -21.61 4.90
CA LYS A 595 -27.07 -22.51 4.77
C LYS A 595 -27.65 -22.48 3.35
N PRO A 596 -28.12 -23.62 2.85
CA PRO A 596 -28.79 -23.68 1.55
C PRO A 596 -30.17 -22.99 1.58
N SER A 597 -30.44 -22.08 0.64
CA SER A 597 -31.77 -21.50 0.43
C SER A 597 -32.65 -22.43 -0.43
N ARG A 598 -33.92 -22.62 -0.01
CA ARG A 598 -34.83 -23.66 -0.54
C ARG A 598 -36.00 -23.10 -1.36
N GLN A 599 -35.82 -22.04 -2.14
CA GLN A 599 -36.85 -21.59 -3.10
C GLN A 599 -36.81 -22.42 -4.41
N GLN A 600 -37.48 -23.57 -4.36
CA GLN A 600 -37.88 -24.52 -5.42
C GLN A 600 -36.90 -24.87 -6.57
N SER A 601 -36.29 -26.06 -6.49
CA SER A 601 -36.05 -26.99 -7.61
C SER A 601 -35.78 -28.41 -7.07
N ASP A 602 -36.09 -29.44 -7.86
CA ASP A 602 -35.95 -30.87 -7.54
C ASP A 602 -34.47 -31.38 -7.57
N TYR A 603 -33.49 -30.48 -7.76
CA TYR A 603 -32.06 -30.77 -7.64
C TYR A 603 -31.32 -29.53 -7.11
N GLY A 604 -30.65 -29.66 -5.96
CA GLY A 604 -29.72 -28.68 -5.38
C GLY A 604 -30.32 -27.41 -4.75
N PRO A 605 -29.60 -26.76 -3.80
CA PRO A 605 -29.88 -25.38 -3.41
C PRO A 605 -29.55 -24.41 -4.54
N LYS A 606 -30.30 -23.31 -4.64
CA LYS A 606 -30.16 -22.33 -5.73
C LYS A 606 -29.18 -21.21 -5.39
N GLU A 607 -29.11 -20.85 -4.11
CA GLU A 607 -28.27 -19.80 -3.54
C GLU A 607 -27.91 -20.23 -2.10
N TRP A 608 -26.70 -19.92 -1.65
CA TRP A 608 -26.28 -20.06 -0.27
C TRP A 608 -26.50 -18.73 0.46
N PHE A 609 -26.97 -18.76 1.71
CA PHE A 609 -27.08 -17.55 2.52
C PHE A 609 -26.28 -17.71 3.82
N THR A 610 -25.59 -16.64 4.21
CA THR A 610 -24.77 -16.58 5.42
C THR A 610 -25.56 -16.02 6.60
N GLU A 611 -25.38 -16.61 7.78
CA GLU A 611 -25.85 -16.01 9.04
C GLU A 611 -24.85 -14.96 9.56
N SER A 612 -25.30 -14.10 10.48
CA SER A 612 -24.41 -13.15 11.16
C SER A 612 -23.36 -13.88 11.99
N TRP A 613 -22.16 -13.30 12.08
CA TRP A 613 -21.07 -13.83 12.90
C TRP A 613 -21.46 -13.88 14.39
N SER A 614 -21.11 -15.00 15.02
CA SER A 614 -21.24 -15.22 16.47
C SER A 614 -19.85 -15.42 17.08
N HIS A 615 -19.62 -14.93 18.30
CA HIS A 615 -18.29 -14.95 18.92
C HIS A 615 -18.25 -15.90 20.12
N THR A 616 -17.17 -16.66 20.25
CA THR A 616 -16.86 -17.48 21.43
C THR A 616 -15.44 -17.19 21.94
N GLU A 617 -15.22 -17.42 23.23
CA GLU A 617 -13.99 -17.05 23.94
C GLU A 617 -12.90 -18.11 23.73
N PHE A 618 -11.63 -17.68 23.70
CA PHE A 618 -10.50 -18.60 23.79
C PHE A 618 -10.24 -19.03 25.23
N SER A 619 -9.66 -20.22 25.38
CA SER A 619 -9.14 -20.72 26.65
C SER A 619 -7.83 -21.48 26.46
N VAL A 620 -6.89 -21.30 27.38
CA VAL A 620 -5.59 -22.00 27.32
C VAL A 620 -5.75 -23.46 27.76
N VAL A 621 -5.31 -24.39 26.90
CA VAL A 621 -5.30 -25.83 27.18
C VAL A 621 -4.09 -26.16 28.07
N LYS A 622 -4.33 -26.20 29.39
CA LYS A 622 -3.26 -26.37 30.37
C LYS A 622 -2.53 -27.69 30.22
N GLY A 623 -1.22 -27.62 29.98
CA GLY A 623 -0.32 -28.77 29.95
C GLY A 623 -0.22 -29.47 28.59
N GLU A 624 -0.88 -28.92 27.57
CA GLU A 624 -0.66 -29.31 26.18
C GLU A 624 0.28 -28.31 25.50
N THR A 625 1.23 -28.86 24.75
CA THR A 625 2.11 -28.12 23.85
C THR A 625 1.80 -28.56 22.43
N CYS A 626 2.12 -27.70 21.48
CA CYS A 626 1.96 -27.93 20.04
C CYS A 626 3.27 -27.53 19.36
N ASP A 627 3.60 -28.19 18.26
CA ASP A 627 4.80 -27.88 17.49
C ASP A 627 4.52 -26.67 16.60
N LEU A 628 5.46 -25.73 16.55
CA LEU A 628 5.30 -24.48 15.82
C LEU A 628 5.52 -24.70 14.30
N LEU A 629 4.73 -24.05 13.43
CA LEU A 629 4.79 -24.21 11.96
C LEU A 629 6.15 -23.86 11.37
N ASN A 630 6.81 -22.83 11.90
CA ASN A 630 8.13 -22.38 11.48
C ASN A 630 9.30 -23.21 12.07
N ASP A 631 9.01 -24.40 12.62
CA ASP A 631 9.99 -25.28 13.28
C ASP A 631 10.78 -24.63 14.44
N SER A 632 10.36 -23.45 14.95
CA SER A 632 11.10 -22.70 15.98
C SER A 632 11.05 -23.38 17.36
N GLY A 633 10.10 -24.30 17.56
CA GLY A 633 10.00 -25.11 18.77
C GLY A 633 8.58 -25.53 19.12
N GLN A 634 8.26 -25.46 20.41
CA GLN A 634 6.94 -25.82 20.93
C GLN A 634 6.23 -24.61 21.53
N GLY A 635 5.00 -24.40 21.10
CA GLY A 635 4.08 -23.41 21.63
C GLY A 635 3.13 -23.95 22.69
N TYR A 636 2.14 -23.14 23.04
CA TYR A 636 0.99 -23.53 23.86
C TYR A 636 -0.29 -23.53 23.04
N LYS A 637 -1.23 -24.39 23.42
CA LYS A 637 -2.50 -24.53 22.71
C LYS A 637 -3.60 -23.67 23.33
N VAL A 638 -4.34 -22.97 22.50
CA VAL A 638 -5.62 -22.34 22.84
C VAL A 638 -6.77 -23.05 22.15
N VAL A 639 -7.94 -23.07 22.80
CA VAL A 639 -9.16 -23.68 22.27
C VAL A 639 -10.36 -22.77 22.46
N ALA A 640 -11.16 -22.67 21.41
CA ALA A 640 -12.48 -22.04 21.39
C ALA A 640 -13.53 -23.14 21.14
N ASN A 641 -14.57 -23.21 21.99
CA ASN A 641 -15.64 -24.19 21.83
C ASN A 641 -16.85 -23.51 21.17
N LEU A 642 -17.14 -23.88 19.92
CA LEU A 642 -18.23 -23.31 19.14
C LEU A 642 -19.56 -23.96 19.51
N PRO A 643 -20.56 -23.21 20.01
CA PRO A 643 -21.85 -23.76 20.42
C PRO A 643 -22.79 -23.93 19.22
N VAL A 644 -22.40 -24.76 18.25
CA VAL A 644 -23.23 -25.15 17.09
C VAL A 644 -24.12 -26.32 17.51
N GLY A 645 -25.43 -26.22 17.23
CA GLY A 645 -26.39 -27.26 17.62
C GLY A 645 -26.22 -28.57 16.86
N ASP A 646 -26.47 -29.70 17.54
CA ASP A 646 -26.41 -31.05 16.94
C ASP A 646 -27.36 -31.25 15.74
N ASP A 647 -28.34 -30.36 15.54
CA ASP A 647 -29.34 -30.40 14.47
C ASP A 647 -29.11 -29.37 13.35
N GLU A 648 -28.02 -28.61 13.41
CA GLU A 648 -27.64 -27.62 12.38
C GLU A 648 -27.09 -28.30 11.11
N ASN A 649 -27.38 -27.72 9.95
CA ASN A 649 -26.90 -28.21 8.65
C ASN A 649 -26.41 -27.06 7.77
N GLY A 650 -25.27 -27.26 7.10
CA GLY A 650 -24.64 -26.24 6.26
C GLY A 650 -23.13 -26.38 6.26
N VAL A 651 -22.45 -25.33 5.78
CA VAL A 651 -21.00 -25.16 5.90
C VAL A 651 -20.74 -24.25 7.10
N LEU A 652 -19.76 -24.61 7.93
CA LEU A 652 -19.35 -23.82 9.08
C LEU A 652 -18.17 -22.96 8.66
N HIS A 653 -18.31 -21.64 8.73
CA HIS A 653 -17.19 -20.72 8.53
C HIS A 653 -16.66 -20.33 9.90
N VAL A 654 -15.33 -20.33 10.04
CA VAL A 654 -14.63 -19.95 11.27
C VAL A 654 -13.53 -18.96 10.93
N LYS A 655 -13.32 -17.97 11.79
CA LYS A 655 -12.13 -17.11 11.76
C LYS A 655 -11.77 -16.68 13.18
N ALA A 656 -10.50 -16.37 13.41
CA ALA A 656 -10.00 -16.02 14.73
C ALA A 656 -9.49 -14.57 14.73
N MET A 657 -9.77 -13.85 15.80
CA MET A 657 -9.10 -12.61 16.15
C MET A 657 -8.30 -12.86 17.42
N ILE A 658 -7.03 -12.44 17.43
CA ILE A 658 -6.13 -12.55 18.57
C ILE A 658 -5.42 -11.22 18.80
N SER A 659 -5.17 -10.92 20.07
CA SER A 659 -4.55 -9.69 20.54
C SER A 659 -3.72 -9.99 21.80
N THR A 660 -2.73 -9.16 22.11
CA THR A 660 -1.81 -9.28 23.27
C THR A 660 -2.14 -8.33 24.41
#